data_AF-A0A2K5IGU8-F1
#
_entry.id   AF-A0A2K5IGU8-F1
#
_cell.length_a   1.000
_cell.length_b   1.000
_cell.length_c   1.000
_cell.angle_alpha   90.00
_cell.angle_beta   90.00
_cell.angle_gamma   90.00
#
_symmetry.space_group_name_H-M   'P 1'
#
loop_
_entity.id
_entity.type
_entity.pdbx_description
1 polymer ?
#
loop_
_entity_poly.entity_id
_entity_poly.type
_entity_poly.pdbx_seq_one_letter_code
_entity_poly.pdbx_strand_id
1 'polypeptide(L)'
;MGQGEPSQRSTGLAGLYAAPAASPVFIKGSGLDALGIKSCDFQAARNNEEHHTKAFSSQRLFVRRGQPFTVILHFRAPVRAFLPALKKVALIAQTGEQPSKVNRTEATFPVSSLGDRKSWSAAVEERDAQSWTISVTTPADAVIGCYSLLLQVSGRKPRLLGRFTLLFNPWSREDAVFLKNEAQRTEYLLNQNGLIYLGTADCIQAESWDFGQFEGDVIDLSLRLLSEDKQVEKWSQPVHVARVLGALLHYLKEKRVLPTPQTQTTQEGALLNKRRGSVPILRQWLTGQGRPVYDGQAWVLAAVACTVLRCLGIPARVVTTFASAQGTGGRLLVDEYYNEEGLQNGEGQRGRIWIFQTATECWMTRPALPPGYDGWQILHSSAPNGGGVLGFCDLVPVRAVKEGTLRLTPAVSDLFAAINASCVVWKCCEDGKLELTDSNTKYVGNNISTKGVGSDRCEDITQNYKYPEGSLQEKEVLERVEKEKMKHGKDNGIHPPRLETANPLYLLLKAPSSLPLRGDTQISVTLVNHSEQETAVLLAIGVQAVHYNGVLAAELWRKKLHLMLSANLEKTITIGLFFSNFERNPPENTFLRLTAMATHSESSLSCFAQEDIAICRPHLAIKMPEKAEQYQPLTVSVSIQNSLDAPMEDCVISILGRGLIHRERSYRFGSVWPENTMCTNFQFTPTHVGLQRLTVEMDCNMFQNLTNYKNVTVVAPELSA
;
A
#
# COMPACT_ATOMS: atom_id res chain seq x y z
N MET A 1 18.86 20.47 -46.69
CA MET A 1 17.57 21.08 -47.10
C MET A 1 16.45 20.18 -46.60
N GLY A 2 15.45 20.76 -45.94
CA GLY A 2 14.30 20.04 -45.38
C GLY A 2 14.21 20.16 -43.86
N GLN A 3 13.83 21.34 -43.38
CA GLN A 3 13.33 21.53 -42.03
C GLN A 3 11.97 20.83 -41.89
N GLY A 4 11.76 20.09 -40.80
CA GLY A 4 10.47 19.55 -40.41
C GLY A 4 10.27 19.79 -38.92
N GLU A 5 9.43 20.78 -38.59
CA GLU A 5 8.94 21.05 -37.24
C GLU A 5 8.18 19.83 -36.68
N PRO A 6 8.34 19.48 -35.39
CA PRO A 6 7.40 18.61 -34.73
C PRO A 6 6.22 19.44 -34.18
N SER A 7 5.03 19.20 -34.74
CA SER A 7 3.78 19.80 -34.30
C SER A 7 3.50 19.48 -32.82
N GLN A 8 3.50 20.50 -31.97
CA GLN A 8 2.89 20.44 -30.65
C GLN A 8 1.37 20.27 -30.81
N ARG A 9 0.84 19.11 -30.44
CA ARG A 9 -0.56 18.95 -30.02
C ARG A 9 -0.57 18.62 -28.53
N SER A 10 -0.37 19.66 -27.71
CA SER A 10 -0.69 19.63 -26.29
C SER A 10 -2.09 20.23 -26.08
N THR A 11 -3.11 19.38 -26.02
CA THR A 11 -4.46 19.73 -25.55
C THR A 11 -5.04 18.47 -24.89
N GLY A 12 -5.51 18.43 -23.65
CA GLY A 12 -5.47 19.41 -22.58
C GLY A 12 -5.60 18.65 -21.25
N LEU A 13 -4.67 18.89 -20.33
CA LEU A 13 -4.72 18.44 -18.93
C LEU A 13 -4.43 19.62 -17.97
N ALA A 14 -4.45 20.84 -18.49
CA ALA A 14 -4.00 22.05 -17.80
C ALA A 14 -5.10 23.10 -17.56
N GLY A 15 -6.32 22.93 -18.08
CA GLY A 15 -7.38 23.92 -17.96
C GLY A 15 -8.64 23.35 -17.30
N LEU A 16 -8.65 23.23 -15.98
CA LEU A 16 -9.83 23.14 -15.10
C LEU A 16 -9.35 22.96 -13.63
N TYR A 17 -8.53 23.90 -13.14
CA TYR A 17 -8.08 23.93 -11.75
C TYR A 17 -8.80 25.06 -11.01
N ALA A 18 -10.06 24.81 -10.66
CA ALA A 18 -10.77 25.48 -9.56
C ALA A 18 -12.04 24.68 -9.23
N ALA A 19 -12.02 23.89 -8.16
CA ALA A 19 -13.25 23.43 -7.53
C ALA A 19 -13.77 24.57 -6.64
N PRO A 20 -15.01 25.06 -6.79
CA PRO A 20 -15.54 26.03 -5.85
C PRO A 20 -15.82 25.31 -4.52
N ALA A 21 -15.32 25.90 -3.43
CA ALA A 21 -15.69 25.51 -2.08
C ALA A 21 -17.22 25.57 -1.94
N ALA A 22 -17.83 24.41 -1.68
CA ALA A 22 -19.26 24.33 -1.40
C ALA A 22 -19.54 25.00 -0.03
N SER A 23 -19.86 26.28 -0.06
CA SER A 23 -20.48 26.98 1.06
C SER A 23 -21.90 26.43 1.28
N PRO A 24 -22.44 26.44 2.51
CA PRO A 24 -23.81 26.03 2.77
C PRO A 24 -24.77 27.01 2.11
N VAL A 25 -25.31 26.63 0.94
CA VAL A 25 -26.29 27.46 0.23
C VAL A 25 -27.65 27.26 0.90
N PHE A 26 -28.05 28.23 1.72
CA PHE A 26 -29.46 28.44 2.05
C PHE A 26 -30.19 28.97 0.81
N ILE A 27 -30.76 28.08 -0.01
CA ILE A 27 -31.61 28.48 -1.13
C ILE A 27 -32.99 28.88 -0.58
N LYS A 28 -33.21 30.18 -0.37
CA LYS A 28 -34.56 30.76 -0.39
C LYS A 28 -34.98 30.87 -1.87
N GLY A 29 -35.83 29.97 -2.33
CA GLY A 29 -36.37 29.95 -3.69
C GLY A 29 -37.88 29.72 -3.71
N SER A 30 -38.60 30.69 -4.26
CA SER A 30 -40.03 30.72 -4.55
C SER A 30 -40.44 29.62 -5.53
N GLY A 31 -41.29 28.68 -5.09
CA GLY A 31 -41.79 27.54 -5.87
C GLY A 31 -42.30 26.37 -5.02
N LEU A 32 -42.80 26.64 -3.81
CA LEU A 32 -42.99 25.67 -2.71
C LEU A 32 -44.45 25.20 -2.53
N ASP A 33 -45.39 25.65 -3.35
CA ASP A 33 -46.76 25.85 -2.86
C ASP A 33 -47.72 24.67 -3.05
N ALA A 34 -47.35 23.63 -3.78
CA ALA A 34 -48.35 22.67 -4.26
C ALA A 34 -48.29 21.25 -3.63
N LEU A 35 -47.35 21.00 -2.72
CA LEU A 35 -47.34 19.89 -1.73
C LEU A 35 -46.92 20.39 -0.34
N GLY A 36 -46.66 21.69 -0.22
CA GLY A 36 -46.24 22.33 1.01
C GLY A 36 -44.91 21.81 1.59
N ILE A 37 -44.00 21.17 0.85
CA ILE A 37 -42.76 20.64 1.48
C ILE A 37 -41.86 21.79 1.95
N LYS A 38 -41.75 21.99 3.26
CA LYS A 38 -40.93 23.03 3.91
C LYS A 38 -39.44 22.74 3.76
N SER A 39 -39.02 21.53 4.10
CA SER A 39 -37.61 21.11 4.10
C SER A 39 -37.50 19.57 4.00
N CYS A 40 -36.32 19.11 3.63
CA CYS A 40 -35.94 17.70 3.65
C CYS A 40 -34.70 17.57 4.53
N ASP A 41 -34.76 16.71 5.54
CA ASP A 41 -33.65 16.38 6.41
C ASP A 41 -33.17 14.96 6.12
N PHE A 42 -31.90 14.84 5.73
CA PHE A 42 -31.26 13.57 5.42
C PHE A 42 -30.71 12.85 6.65
N GLN A 43 -30.94 13.39 7.85
CA GLN A 43 -30.55 12.77 9.12
C GLN A 43 -29.07 12.32 9.10
N ALA A 44 -28.20 13.18 8.53
CA ALA A 44 -26.85 12.79 8.12
C ALA A 44 -26.02 12.21 9.27
N ALA A 45 -26.04 12.84 10.44
CA ALA A 45 -25.31 12.34 11.61
C ALA A 45 -25.78 10.94 12.04
N ARG A 46 -27.09 10.72 12.14
CA ARG A 46 -27.68 9.43 12.53
C ARG A 46 -27.38 8.35 11.50
N ASN A 47 -27.69 8.62 10.24
CA ASN A 47 -27.45 7.66 9.16
C ASN A 47 -25.96 7.34 9.03
N ASN A 48 -25.06 8.32 9.15
CA ASN A 48 -23.64 8.05 9.06
C ASN A 48 -23.11 7.20 10.22
N GLU A 49 -23.69 7.32 11.43
CA GLU A 49 -23.39 6.41 12.54
C GLU A 49 -23.83 4.98 12.19
N GLU A 50 -25.09 4.80 11.78
CA GLU A 50 -25.67 3.48 11.44
C GLU A 50 -24.98 2.80 10.25
N HIS A 51 -24.44 3.58 9.31
CA HIS A 51 -23.71 3.11 8.13
C HIS A 51 -22.19 3.02 8.31
N HIS A 52 -21.66 3.25 9.52
CA HIS A 52 -20.22 3.22 9.78
C HIS A 52 -19.44 4.19 8.87
N THR A 53 -19.96 5.40 8.70
CA THR A 53 -19.42 6.50 7.88
C THR A 53 -19.34 7.83 8.63
N LYS A 54 -19.64 7.85 9.95
CA LYS A 54 -19.54 9.05 10.81
C LYS A 54 -18.20 9.78 10.74
N ALA A 55 -17.12 9.03 10.47
CA ALA A 55 -15.77 9.57 10.37
C ALA A 55 -15.58 10.51 9.16
N PHE A 56 -16.41 10.39 8.12
CA PHE A 56 -16.35 11.28 6.96
C PHE A 56 -16.93 12.66 7.26
N SER A 57 -18.10 12.71 7.89
CA SER A 57 -18.82 13.96 8.16
C SER A 57 -20.00 13.74 9.11
N SER A 58 -20.40 14.79 9.82
CA SER A 58 -21.71 14.88 10.49
C SER A 58 -22.77 15.65 9.67
N GLN A 59 -22.36 16.27 8.55
CA GLN A 59 -23.21 17.16 7.75
C GLN A 59 -23.56 16.59 6.37
N ARG A 60 -22.58 15.97 5.69
CA ARG A 60 -22.79 15.29 4.39
C ARG A 60 -23.27 13.86 4.64
N LEU A 61 -24.29 13.40 3.90
CA LEU A 61 -24.78 12.03 4.01
C LEU A 61 -23.90 11.06 3.20
N PHE A 62 -23.35 10.06 3.88
CA PHE A 62 -22.59 8.95 3.33
C PHE A 62 -23.24 7.64 3.78
N VAL A 63 -23.77 6.87 2.84
CA VAL A 63 -24.48 5.61 3.13
C VAL A 63 -23.84 4.46 2.36
N ARG A 64 -24.06 3.24 2.84
CA ARG A 64 -23.56 2.02 2.22
C ARG A 64 -24.71 1.26 1.58
N ARG A 65 -24.50 0.76 0.36
CA ARG A 65 -25.54 0.09 -0.43
C ARG A 65 -26.13 -1.14 0.26
N GLY A 66 -27.38 -1.49 -0.04
CA GLY A 66 -28.04 -2.66 0.55
C GLY A 66 -28.48 -2.48 2.01
N GLN A 67 -28.31 -1.29 2.60
CA GLN A 67 -28.77 -0.93 3.93
C GLN A 67 -29.71 0.28 3.84
N PRO A 68 -30.85 0.29 4.55
CA PRO A 68 -31.78 1.43 4.57
C PRO A 68 -31.20 2.64 5.31
N PHE A 69 -31.59 3.84 4.88
CA PHE A 69 -31.30 5.10 5.55
C PHE A 69 -32.55 5.98 5.67
N THR A 70 -32.60 6.82 6.70
CA THR A 70 -33.78 7.63 7.02
C THR A 70 -33.72 9.01 6.37
N VAL A 71 -34.83 9.47 5.82
CA VAL A 71 -35.04 10.83 5.31
C VAL A 71 -36.35 11.37 5.88
N ILE A 72 -36.33 12.60 6.43
CA ILE A 72 -37.50 13.25 6.99
C ILE A 72 -37.96 14.38 6.06
N LEU A 73 -39.18 14.28 5.55
CA LEU A 73 -39.83 15.35 4.79
C LEU A 73 -40.72 16.16 5.72
N HIS A 74 -40.49 17.46 5.81
CA HIS A 74 -41.34 18.38 6.57
C HIS A 74 -42.31 19.11 5.65
N PHE A 75 -43.58 19.18 6.04
CA PHE A 75 -44.66 19.84 5.31
C PHE A 75 -45.08 21.15 6.00
N ARG A 76 -45.62 22.08 5.22
CA ARG A 76 -46.11 23.41 5.64
C ARG A 76 -47.52 23.34 6.22
N ALA A 77 -48.27 22.29 5.88
CA ALA A 77 -49.60 22.02 6.38
C ALA A 77 -49.70 20.53 6.76
N PRO A 78 -50.70 20.13 7.56
CA PRO A 78 -50.78 18.77 8.04
C PRO A 78 -50.84 17.74 6.91
N VAL A 79 -50.13 16.63 7.07
CA VAL A 79 -50.02 15.52 6.10
C VAL A 79 -51.39 15.06 5.57
N ARG A 80 -52.43 15.09 6.43
CA ARG A 80 -53.81 14.73 6.08
C ARG A 80 -54.35 15.51 4.87
N ALA A 81 -53.95 16.77 4.71
CA ALA A 81 -54.35 17.62 3.59
C ALA A 81 -53.78 17.16 2.23
N PHE A 82 -52.72 16.34 2.24
CA PHE A 82 -52.00 15.94 1.03
C PHE A 82 -52.14 14.44 0.70
N LEU A 83 -52.86 13.65 1.51
CA LEU A 83 -52.97 12.19 1.37
C LEU A 83 -53.31 11.68 -0.05
N PRO A 84 -54.21 12.31 -0.84
CA PRO A 84 -54.49 11.87 -2.21
C PRO A 84 -53.31 12.12 -3.19
N ALA A 85 -52.57 13.21 -3.00
CA ALA A 85 -51.40 13.55 -3.81
C ALA A 85 -50.19 12.68 -3.43
N LEU A 86 -50.07 12.35 -2.14
CA LEU A 86 -49.01 11.54 -1.56
C LEU A 86 -49.04 10.07 -2.02
N LYS A 87 -50.21 9.52 -2.39
CA LYS A 87 -50.33 8.21 -3.08
C LYS A 87 -49.74 8.19 -4.50
N LYS A 88 -49.37 9.35 -5.06
CA LYS A 88 -48.79 9.53 -6.41
C LYS A 88 -47.36 10.07 -6.37
N VAL A 89 -46.68 9.91 -5.23
CA VAL A 89 -45.31 10.39 -5.02
C VAL A 89 -44.32 9.24 -5.23
N ALA A 90 -43.30 9.52 -6.02
CA ALA A 90 -42.15 8.65 -6.21
C ALA A 90 -40.87 9.42 -5.89
N LEU A 91 -39.83 8.70 -5.52
CA LEU A 91 -38.47 9.22 -5.46
C LEU A 91 -37.74 8.82 -6.74
N ILE A 92 -36.81 9.68 -7.17
CA ILE A 92 -35.87 9.40 -8.25
C ILE A 92 -34.46 9.54 -7.66
N ALA A 93 -33.66 8.48 -7.75
CA ALA A 93 -32.24 8.51 -7.44
C ALA A 93 -31.44 8.56 -8.75
N GLN A 94 -30.54 9.52 -8.90
CA GLN A 94 -29.71 9.72 -10.10
C GLN A 94 -28.23 9.85 -9.74
N THR A 95 -27.34 9.18 -10.46
CA THR A 95 -25.87 9.28 -10.35
C THR A 95 -25.22 9.40 -11.74
N GLY A 96 -24.01 9.93 -11.80
CA GLY A 96 -23.27 10.17 -13.05
C GLY A 96 -23.74 11.40 -13.83
N GLU A 97 -22.99 11.76 -14.88
CA GLU A 97 -23.28 12.94 -15.72
C GLU A 97 -24.49 12.73 -16.65
N GLN A 98 -24.73 11.49 -17.07
CA GLN A 98 -25.85 11.10 -17.92
C GLN A 98 -26.65 9.95 -17.28
N PRO A 99 -27.49 10.25 -16.26
CA PRO A 99 -28.31 9.22 -15.60
C PRO A 99 -29.28 8.55 -16.58
N SER A 100 -29.39 7.23 -16.51
CA SER A 100 -30.37 6.48 -17.31
C SER A 100 -30.85 5.23 -16.58
N LYS A 101 -32.11 4.87 -16.80
CA LYS A 101 -32.69 3.65 -16.23
C LYS A 101 -32.06 2.38 -16.80
N VAL A 102 -31.70 2.41 -18.09
CA VAL A 102 -31.06 1.29 -18.80
C VAL A 102 -29.71 0.96 -18.16
N ASN A 103 -28.92 1.99 -17.84
CA ASN A 103 -27.59 1.83 -17.23
C ASN A 103 -27.65 1.71 -15.70
N ARG A 104 -28.85 1.64 -15.10
CA ARG A 104 -29.07 1.58 -13.65
C ARG A 104 -28.46 2.75 -12.87
N THR A 105 -28.15 3.85 -13.56
CA THR A 105 -27.67 5.11 -12.95
C THR A 105 -28.83 6.05 -12.60
N GLU A 106 -30.05 5.72 -13.02
CA GLU A 106 -31.30 6.31 -12.54
C GLU A 106 -32.28 5.22 -12.06
N ALA A 107 -32.93 5.44 -10.92
CA ALA A 107 -34.03 4.61 -10.43
C ALA A 107 -35.21 5.48 -10.00
N THR A 108 -36.42 5.14 -10.45
CA THR A 108 -37.68 5.76 -9.98
C THR A 108 -38.47 4.73 -9.18
N PHE A 109 -38.84 5.05 -7.94
CA PHE A 109 -39.51 4.12 -7.04
C PHE A 109 -40.60 4.82 -6.20
N PRO A 110 -41.78 4.22 -6.03
CA PRO A 110 -42.87 4.83 -5.28
C PRO A 110 -42.56 4.87 -3.78
N VAL A 111 -43.13 5.85 -3.08
CA VAL A 111 -43.15 5.84 -1.61
C VAL A 111 -44.34 5.00 -1.15
N SER A 112 -44.09 3.80 -0.66
CA SER A 112 -45.10 2.80 -0.32
C SER A 112 -45.11 2.51 1.20
N SER A 113 -45.96 1.55 1.64
CA SER A 113 -45.92 0.99 2.99
C SER A 113 -45.14 -0.32 3.09
N LEU A 114 -44.68 -0.87 1.95
CA LEU A 114 -43.99 -2.17 1.83
C LEU A 114 -42.63 -1.94 1.17
N GLY A 115 -41.56 -2.07 1.94
CA GLY A 115 -40.20 -2.02 1.41
C GLY A 115 -39.85 -3.28 0.62
N ASP A 116 -39.07 -3.12 -0.44
CA ASP A 116 -38.37 -4.21 -1.12
C ASP A 116 -36.88 -4.09 -0.80
N ARG A 117 -36.27 -5.17 -0.33
CA ARG A 117 -34.84 -5.22 -0.01
C ARG A 117 -33.95 -5.43 -1.23
N LYS A 118 -34.51 -5.91 -2.35
CA LYS A 118 -33.75 -6.28 -3.55
C LYS A 118 -33.69 -5.18 -4.61
N SER A 119 -34.47 -4.12 -4.45
CA SER A 119 -34.53 -3.01 -5.39
C SER A 119 -34.58 -1.67 -4.65
N TRP A 120 -34.46 -0.57 -5.40
CA TRP A 120 -34.67 0.75 -4.82
C TRP A 120 -36.10 0.86 -4.28
N SER A 121 -36.24 1.13 -2.99
CA SER A 121 -37.55 1.25 -2.36
C SER A 121 -37.59 2.36 -1.31
N ALA A 122 -38.78 2.89 -1.08
CA ALA A 122 -39.03 3.88 -0.04
C ALA A 122 -40.29 3.49 0.74
N ALA A 123 -40.15 3.36 2.06
CA ALA A 123 -41.25 3.04 2.96
C ALA A 123 -41.48 4.18 3.96
N VAL A 124 -42.73 4.54 4.20
CA VAL A 124 -43.07 5.48 5.28
C VAL A 124 -43.06 4.72 6.61
N GLU A 125 -42.11 5.03 7.50
CA GLU A 125 -42.00 4.43 8.83
C GLU A 125 -42.93 5.12 9.83
N GLU A 126 -42.91 6.46 9.84
CA GLU A 126 -43.68 7.26 10.78
C GLU A 126 -44.38 8.42 10.08
N ARG A 127 -45.59 8.74 10.56
CA ARG A 127 -46.39 9.87 10.08
C ARG A 127 -46.77 10.74 11.26
N ASP A 128 -46.10 11.87 11.39
CA ASP A 128 -46.51 12.92 12.31
C ASP A 128 -47.46 13.89 11.60
N ALA A 129 -48.04 14.83 12.36
CA ALA A 129 -48.95 15.84 11.85
C ALA A 129 -48.37 16.61 10.66
N GLN A 130 -47.07 16.97 10.69
CA GLN A 130 -46.41 17.79 9.66
C GLN A 130 -45.11 17.19 9.11
N SER A 131 -44.80 15.92 9.38
CA SER A 131 -43.60 15.27 8.84
C SER A 131 -43.82 13.81 8.47
N TRP A 132 -43.04 13.36 7.49
CA TRP A 132 -42.92 11.96 7.09
C TRP A 132 -41.50 11.48 7.31
N THR A 133 -41.36 10.43 8.12
CA THR A 133 -40.12 9.68 8.25
C THR A 133 -40.14 8.57 7.20
N ILE A 134 -39.24 8.67 6.22
CA ILE A 134 -39.14 7.77 5.08
C ILE A 134 -37.85 6.97 5.21
N SER A 135 -37.95 5.65 5.11
CA SER A 135 -36.81 4.74 5.00
C SER A 135 -36.55 4.44 3.54
N VAL A 136 -35.38 4.82 3.05
CA VAL A 136 -34.94 4.60 1.67
C VAL A 136 -33.95 3.44 1.66
N THR A 137 -34.26 2.39 0.90
CA THR A 137 -33.39 1.22 0.73
C THR A 137 -32.80 1.21 -0.68
N THR A 138 -31.49 1.02 -0.79
CA THR A 138 -30.81 0.80 -2.08
C THR A 138 -30.58 -0.70 -2.28
N PRO A 139 -30.52 -1.21 -3.51
CA PRO A 139 -30.10 -2.58 -3.76
C PRO A 139 -28.61 -2.77 -3.40
N ALA A 140 -28.22 -4.00 -3.06
CA ALA A 140 -26.84 -4.35 -2.69
C ALA A 140 -25.86 -4.32 -3.87
N ASP A 141 -26.35 -4.33 -5.11
CA ASP A 141 -25.58 -4.16 -6.34
C ASP A 141 -25.70 -2.75 -6.94
N ALA A 142 -26.19 -1.77 -6.17
CA ALA A 142 -26.26 -0.38 -6.63
C ALA A 142 -24.87 0.14 -7.05
N VAL A 143 -24.89 1.00 -8.09
CA VAL A 143 -23.74 1.80 -8.51
C VAL A 143 -23.28 2.68 -7.33
N ILE A 144 -21.97 2.73 -7.05
CA ILE A 144 -21.44 3.66 -6.03
C ILE A 144 -21.26 5.07 -6.61
N GLY A 145 -21.18 6.08 -5.76
CA GLY A 145 -20.88 7.47 -6.16
C GLY A 145 -21.83 8.51 -5.58
N CYS A 146 -21.79 9.72 -6.14
CA CYS A 146 -22.62 10.84 -5.69
C CYS A 146 -24.00 10.80 -6.34
N TYR A 147 -25.04 10.64 -5.53
CA TYR A 147 -26.42 10.62 -5.94
C TYR A 147 -27.12 11.95 -5.67
N SER A 148 -28.01 12.32 -6.58
CA SER A 148 -29.08 13.29 -6.36
C SER A 148 -30.38 12.55 -6.09
N LEU A 149 -31.06 12.89 -4.98
CA LEU A 149 -32.39 12.36 -4.65
C LEU A 149 -33.44 13.41 -5.00
N LEU A 150 -34.37 13.06 -5.88
CA LEU A 150 -35.44 13.93 -6.34
C LEU A 150 -36.81 13.37 -5.94
N LEU A 151 -37.75 14.27 -5.71
CA LEU A 151 -39.16 13.96 -5.51
C LEU A 151 -39.92 14.17 -6.81
N GLN A 152 -40.57 13.11 -7.28
CA GLN A 152 -41.46 13.13 -8.43
C GLN A 152 -42.91 13.08 -7.98
N VAL A 153 -43.68 14.05 -8.44
CA VAL A 153 -45.13 14.14 -8.22
C VAL A 153 -45.79 14.04 -9.59
N SER A 154 -46.79 13.17 -9.74
CA SER A 154 -47.47 12.99 -11.03
C SER A 154 -47.91 14.33 -11.65
N GLY A 155 -47.55 14.56 -12.92
CA GLY A 155 -47.87 15.77 -13.67
C GLY A 155 -46.98 17.00 -13.37
N ARG A 156 -45.88 16.86 -12.63
CA ARG A 156 -44.96 17.96 -12.28
C ARG A 156 -43.50 17.63 -12.58
N LYS A 157 -42.65 18.65 -12.65
CA LYS A 157 -41.20 18.46 -12.78
C LYS A 157 -40.62 17.88 -11.48
N PRO A 158 -39.64 16.96 -11.54
CA PRO A 158 -38.96 16.46 -10.35
C PRO A 158 -38.26 17.58 -9.58
N ARG A 159 -38.28 17.50 -8.25
CA ARG A 159 -37.65 18.49 -7.36
C ARG A 159 -36.50 17.85 -6.59
N LEU A 160 -35.32 18.48 -6.60
CA LEU A 160 -34.18 18.03 -5.81
C LEU A 160 -34.49 18.15 -4.31
N LEU A 161 -34.34 17.04 -3.59
CA LEU A 161 -34.42 16.99 -2.13
C LEU A 161 -33.04 17.22 -1.50
N GLY A 162 -32.01 16.60 -2.07
CA GLY A 162 -30.63 16.71 -1.62
C GLY A 162 -29.71 15.70 -2.30
N ARG A 163 -28.49 15.59 -1.79
CA ARG A 163 -27.44 14.71 -2.33
C ARG A 163 -26.88 13.81 -1.23
N PHE A 164 -26.44 12.63 -1.63
CA PHE A 164 -25.77 11.67 -0.76
C PHE A 164 -24.71 10.89 -1.53
N THR A 165 -23.73 10.34 -0.84
CA THR A 165 -22.73 9.46 -1.44
C THR A 165 -23.03 8.02 -1.06
N LEU A 166 -23.14 7.14 -2.04
CA LEU A 166 -23.36 5.71 -1.85
C LEU A 166 -22.04 4.95 -2.01
N LEU A 167 -21.70 4.12 -1.02
CA LEU A 167 -20.45 3.34 -0.94
C LEU A 167 -20.72 1.83 -0.95
N PHE A 168 -19.66 1.04 -1.16
CA PHE A 168 -19.71 -0.41 -0.95
C PHE A 168 -19.98 -0.75 0.53
N ASN A 169 -20.62 -1.91 0.77
CA ASN A 169 -21.10 -2.31 2.09
C ASN A 169 -20.55 -3.67 2.55
N PRO A 170 -19.44 -3.71 3.29
CA PRO A 170 -18.91 -4.97 3.81
C PRO A 170 -19.74 -5.54 4.98
N TRP A 171 -20.75 -4.83 5.49
CA TRP A 171 -21.71 -5.35 6.49
C TRP A 171 -22.91 -6.06 5.85
N SER A 172 -23.19 -5.84 4.57
CA SER A 172 -24.32 -6.47 3.88
C SER A 172 -23.93 -7.82 3.29
N ARG A 173 -24.63 -8.90 3.65
CA ARG A 173 -24.38 -10.27 3.15
C ARG A 173 -24.58 -10.42 1.64
N GLU A 174 -25.39 -9.55 1.05
CA GLU A 174 -25.70 -9.56 -0.38
C GLU A 174 -24.69 -8.75 -1.19
N ASP A 175 -23.84 -7.96 -0.54
CA ASP A 175 -22.79 -7.21 -1.21
C ASP A 175 -21.59 -8.11 -1.54
N ALA A 176 -21.04 -7.96 -2.74
CA ALA A 176 -19.84 -8.64 -3.19
C ALA A 176 -18.60 -8.38 -2.31
N VAL A 177 -18.57 -7.32 -1.50
CA VAL A 177 -17.49 -7.05 -0.54
C VAL A 177 -17.78 -7.49 0.91
N PHE A 178 -18.84 -8.28 1.13
CA PHE A 178 -19.22 -8.75 2.46
C PHE A 178 -18.04 -9.42 3.19
N LEU A 179 -17.73 -8.93 4.39
CA LEU A 179 -16.67 -9.47 5.23
C LEU A 179 -17.25 -9.85 6.60
N LYS A 180 -17.43 -11.16 6.83
CA LYS A 180 -18.19 -11.69 7.96
C LYS A 180 -17.66 -11.24 9.33
N ASN A 181 -16.34 -11.12 9.50
CA ASN A 181 -15.72 -10.84 10.79
C ASN A 181 -15.71 -9.32 11.07
N GLU A 182 -16.24 -8.90 12.23
CA GLU A 182 -16.30 -7.48 12.64
C GLU A 182 -14.92 -6.86 12.89
N ALA A 183 -14.01 -7.60 13.52
CA ALA A 183 -12.65 -7.14 13.77
C ALA A 183 -11.90 -6.93 12.44
N GLN A 184 -12.10 -7.80 11.45
CA GLN A 184 -11.55 -7.62 10.11
C GLN A 184 -12.15 -6.42 9.38
N ARG A 185 -13.46 -6.15 9.50
CA ARG A 185 -14.06 -4.92 8.95
C ARG A 185 -13.49 -3.66 9.61
N THR A 186 -13.28 -3.72 10.92
CA THR A 186 -12.63 -2.63 11.67
C THR A 186 -11.21 -2.41 11.15
N GLU A 187 -10.38 -3.46 11.05
CA GLU A 187 -8.98 -3.34 10.61
C GLU A 187 -8.84 -2.94 9.12
N TYR A 188 -9.57 -3.61 8.24
CA TYR A 188 -9.38 -3.52 6.79
C TYR A 188 -10.23 -2.44 6.12
N LEU A 189 -11.09 -1.74 6.88
CA LEU A 189 -11.90 -0.64 6.36
C LEU A 189 -11.83 0.61 7.23
N LEU A 190 -12.10 0.48 8.54
CA LEU A 190 -12.29 1.63 9.43
C LEU A 190 -10.97 2.14 10.04
N ASN A 191 -9.98 1.27 10.20
CA ASN A 191 -8.70 1.65 10.79
C ASN A 191 -7.91 2.55 9.82
N GLN A 192 -7.56 3.75 10.27
CA GLN A 192 -6.76 4.72 9.51
C GLN A 192 -5.27 4.63 9.88
N ASN A 193 -4.93 3.94 10.98
CA ASN A 193 -3.56 3.75 11.45
C ASN A 193 -3.04 2.38 10.97
N GLY A 194 -2.08 2.39 10.07
CA GLY A 194 -1.45 1.21 9.50
C GLY A 194 -0.02 0.97 9.99
N LEU A 195 0.49 -0.22 9.66
CA LEU A 195 1.89 -0.58 9.69
C LEU A 195 2.23 -1.21 8.35
N ILE A 196 3.31 -0.76 7.74
CA ILE A 196 3.86 -1.33 6.51
C ILE A 196 5.20 -1.95 6.89
N TYR A 197 5.39 -3.22 6.59
CA TYR A 197 6.60 -3.93 6.93
C TYR A 197 7.61 -3.78 5.80
N LEU A 198 8.77 -3.21 6.11
CA LEU A 198 9.92 -3.01 5.23
C LEU A 198 11.11 -3.77 5.84
N GLY A 199 12.34 -3.45 5.45
CA GLY A 199 13.52 -4.15 5.93
C GLY A 199 13.91 -5.32 5.03
N THR A 200 14.50 -6.36 5.63
CA THR A 200 14.85 -7.61 4.97
C THR A 200 14.02 -8.76 5.56
N ALA A 201 14.07 -9.95 4.93
CA ALA A 201 13.38 -11.12 5.47
C ALA A 201 13.82 -11.46 6.91
N ASP A 202 15.09 -11.24 7.24
CA ASP A 202 15.69 -11.56 8.54
C ASP A 202 15.69 -10.37 9.53
N CYS A 203 15.28 -9.18 9.06
CA CYS A 203 15.10 -7.99 9.89
C CYS A 203 13.93 -7.17 9.38
N ILE A 204 12.71 -7.57 9.77
CA ILE A 204 11.48 -6.89 9.42
C ILE A 204 11.36 -5.61 10.25
N GLN A 205 11.25 -4.47 9.57
CA GLN A 205 11.09 -3.15 10.18
C GLN A 205 9.66 -2.65 9.96
N ALA A 206 8.98 -2.23 11.02
CA ALA A 206 7.62 -1.70 10.92
C ALA A 206 7.65 -0.18 10.68
N GLU A 207 7.13 0.26 9.54
CA GLU A 207 6.90 1.68 9.23
C GLU A 207 5.47 2.06 9.60
N SER A 208 5.30 3.03 10.49
CA SER A 208 3.99 3.58 10.83
C SER A 208 3.41 4.35 9.64
N TRP A 209 2.16 4.05 9.29
CA TRP A 209 1.52 4.66 8.13
C TRP A 209 0.15 5.24 8.46
N ASP A 210 -0.09 6.49 8.04
CA ASP A 210 -1.42 7.09 8.12
C ASP A 210 -2.16 6.96 6.78
N PHE A 211 -3.18 6.10 6.72
CA PHE A 211 -4.01 5.98 5.52
C PHE A 211 -4.92 7.20 5.34
N GLY A 212 -5.50 7.74 6.43
CA GLY A 212 -6.31 8.95 6.40
C GLY A 212 -7.53 8.90 5.46
N GLN A 213 -8.11 7.73 5.18
CA GLN A 213 -9.19 7.57 4.19
C GLN A 213 -10.47 8.38 4.49
N PHE A 214 -10.62 8.90 5.71
CA PHE A 214 -11.76 9.73 6.13
C PHE A 214 -11.44 11.23 6.21
N GLU A 215 -10.25 11.67 5.77
CA GLU A 215 -10.01 13.11 5.59
C GLU A 215 -10.98 13.69 4.56
N GLY A 216 -11.46 14.92 4.82
CA GLY A 216 -12.68 15.45 4.20
C GLY A 216 -12.68 15.54 2.67
N ASP A 217 -11.51 15.68 2.04
CA ASP A 217 -11.34 15.74 0.59
C ASP A 217 -10.98 14.39 -0.05
N VAL A 218 -10.59 13.37 0.72
CA VAL A 218 -10.11 12.09 0.18
C VAL A 218 -11.20 11.34 -0.58
N ILE A 219 -12.44 11.38 -0.09
CA ILE A 219 -13.58 10.77 -0.80
C ILE A 219 -13.86 11.47 -2.13
N ASP A 220 -13.78 12.79 -2.16
CA ASP A 220 -14.01 13.57 -3.37
C ASP A 220 -12.87 13.35 -4.38
N LEU A 221 -11.62 13.27 -3.91
CA LEU A 221 -10.46 12.90 -4.73
C LEU A 221 -10.57 11.47 -5.27
N SER A 222 -11.04 10.52 -4.45
CA SER A 222 -11.21 9.12 -4.85
C SER A 222 -12.28 8.96 -5.92
N LEU A 223 -13.42 9.63 -5.76
CA LEU A 223 -14.49 9.64 -6.76
C LEU A 223 -14.10 10.41 -8.02
N ARG A 224 -13.34 11.50 -7.88
CA ARG A 224 -12.77 12.23 -9.03
C ARG A 224 -11.82 11.33 -9.83
N LEU A 225 -10.95 10.59 -9.16
CA LEU A 225 -10.08 9.62 -9.82
C LEU A 225 -10.91 8.58 -10.59
N LEU A 226 -11.94 8.02 -9.94
CA LEU A 226 -12.82 7.04 -10.57
C LEU A 226 -13.59 7.62 -11.78
N SER A 227 -13.89 8.92 -11.80
CA SER A 227 -14.62 9.60 -12.90
C SER A 227 -13.89 9.65 -14.25
N GLU A 228 -12.60 9.27 -14.27
CA GLU A 228 -11.88 8.99 -15.52
C GLU A 228 -12.48 7.79 -16.27
N ASP A 229 -13.06 6.83 -15.55
CA ASP A 229 -13.83 5.74 -16.15
C ASP A 229 -15.23 6.20 -16.58
N LYS A 230 -15.52 6.04 -17.87
CA LYS A 230 -16.79 6.44 -18.47
C LYS A 230 -17.88 5.37 -18.35
N GLN A 231 -17.55 4.17 -17.90
CA GLN A 231 -18.50 3.05 -17.71
C GLN A 231 -19.10 3.07 -16.30
N VAL A 232 -19.83 4.15 -15.98
CA VAL A 232 -20.39 4.38 -14.63
C VAL A 232 -21.33 3.25 -14.18
N GLU A 233 -22.03 2.59 -15.10
CA GLU A 233 -22.87 1.42 -14.80
C GLU A 233 -22.09 0.25 -14.18
N LYS A 234 -20.80 0.13 -14.50
CA LYS A 234 -19.92 -0.91 -13.97
C LYS A 234 -19.34 -0.57 -12.60
N TRP A 235 -19.56 0.65 -12.09
CA TRP A 235 -19.15 1.00 -10.72
C TRP A 235 -19.99 0.28 -9.65
N SER A 236 -21.05 -0.42 -10.06
CA SER A 236 -21.73 -1.43 -9.24
C SER A 236 -20.85 -2.63 -8.89
N GLN A 237 -19.76 -2.88 -9.63
CA GLN A 237 -18.92 -4.07 -9.49
C GLN A 237 -17.59 -3.73 -8.81
N PRO A 238 -17.28 -4.28 -7.62
CA PRO A 238 -16.03 -3.97 -6.92
C PRO A 238 -14.79 -4.42 -7.72
N VAL A 239 -14.91 -5.53 -8.47
CA VAL A 239 -13.85 -6.03 -9.38
C VAL A 239 -13.49 -4.98 -10.44
N HIS A 240 -14.49 -4.34 -11.05
CA HIS A 240 -14.26 -3.31 -12.06
C HIS A 240 -13.64 -2.06 -11.45
N VAL A 241 -14.22 -1.57 -10.35
CA VAL A 241 -13.74 -0.38 -9.63
C VAL A 241 -12.29 -0.55 -9.18
N ALA A 242 -11.94 -1.67 -8.55
CA ALA A 242 -10.59 -1.90 -8.09
C ALA A 242 -9.57 -1.99 -9.24
N ARG A 243 -9.92 -2.63 -10.38
CA ARG A 243 -9.05 -2.65 -11.58
C ARG A 243 -8.81 -1.25 -12.15
N VAL A 244 -9.87 -0.47 -12.33
CA VAL A 244 -9.77 0.91 -12.84
C VAL A 244 -8.89 1.77 -11.93
N LEU A 245 -9.12 1.71 -10.62
CA LEU A 245 -8.33 2.49 -9.65
C LEU A 245 -6.87 2.03 -9.61
N GLY A 246 -6.61 0.72 -9.66
CA GLY A 246 -5.24 0.20 -9.73
C GLY A 246 -4.49 0.67 -10.97
N ALA A 247 -5.15 0.64 -12.14
CA ALA A 247 -4.58 1.15 -13.39
C ALA A 247 -4.29 2.66 -13.32
N LEU A 248 -5.25 3.46 -12.84
CA LEU A 248 -5.11 4.91 -12.74
C LEU A 248 -4.04 5.32 -11.73
N LEU A 249 -3.99 4.68 -10.56
CA LEU A 249 -2.97 4.97 -9.55
C LEU A 249 -1.57 4.55 -10.02
N HIS A 250 -1.46 3.42 -10.72
CA HIS A 250 -0.20 3.02 -11.34
C HIS A 250 0.24 4.05 -12.40
N TYR A 251 -0.68 4.50 -13.27
CA TYR A 251 -0.38 5.56 -14.24
C TYR A 251 0.08 6.86 -13.57
N LEU A 252 -0.57 7.25 -12.47
CA LEU A 252 -0.15 8.42 -11.69
C LEU A 252 1.23 8.23 -11.05
N LYS A 253 1.53 7.05 -10.51
CA LYS A 253 2.87 6.69 -10.01
C LYS A 253 3.92 6.92 -11.10
N GLU A 254 3.76 6.31 -12.27
CA GLU A 254 4.73 6.42 -13.37
C GLU A 254 4.94 7.87 -13.84
N LYS A 255 3.90 8.71 -13.76
CA LYS A 255 3.97 10.11 -14.18
C LYS A 255 4.50 11.08 -13.11
N ARG A 256 4.33 10.75 -11.83
CA ARG A 256 4.51 11.69 -10.71
C ARG A 256 5.64 11.31 -9.76
N VAL A 257 6.12 10.08 -9.81
CA VAL A 257 7.31 9.66 -9.06
C VAL A 257 8.54 10.27 -9.72
N LEU A 258 9.39 10.89 -8.90
CA LEU A 258 10.59 11.58 -9.34
C LEU A 258 11.81 10.66 -9.23
N PRO A 259 12.84 10.82 -10.08
CA PRO A 259 14.10 10.12 -9.90
C PRO A 259 14.79 10.57 -8.60
N THR A 260 15.41 9.65 -7.87
CA THR A 260 16.16 10.02 -6.66
C THR A 260 17.37 10.90 -7.04
N PRO A 261 17.57 12.08 -6.40
CA PRO A 261 18.71 12.94 -6.68
C PRO A 261 20.04 12.23 -6.38
N GLN A 262 20.99 12.31 -7.32
CA GLN A 262 22.33 11.70 -7.17
C GLN A 262 23.26 12.49 -6.23
N THR A 263 22.97 13.77 -5.99
CA THR A 263 23.72 14.63 -5.07
C THR A 263 22.75 15.33 -4.12
N GLN A 264 22.98 15.22 -2.81
CA GLN A 264 22.23 15.96 -1.80
C GLN A 264 22.74 17.40 -1.79
N THR A 265 22.13 18.30 -2.56
CA THR A 265 22.33 19.75 -2.35
C THR A 265 21.58 20.15 -1.07
N THR A 266 22.35 20.65 -0.09
CA THR A 266 21.96 20.88 1.31
C THR A 266 20.77 21.86 1.49
N GLN A 267 20.41 22.64 0.47
CA GLN A 267 19.39 23.70 0.59
C GLN A 267 17.97 23.34 0.12
N GLU A 268 17.77 22.35 -0.76
CA GLU A 268 16.42 21.98 -1.23
C GLU A 268 15.79 20.82 -0.42
N GLY A 269 16.62 20.06 0.32
CA GLY A 269 16.18 18.90 1.12
C GLY A 269 15.36 19.23 2.37
N ALA A 270 15.38 20.48 2.85
CA ALA A 270 14.79 20.87 4.14
C ALA A 270 13.26 21.06 4.14
N LEU A 271 12.59 20.98 2.97
CA LEU A 271 11.17 21.34 2.83
C LEU A 271 10.24 20.27 2.22
N LEU A 272 10.74 19.10 1.81
CA LEU A 272 9.96 18.22 0.90
C LEU A 272 9.31 16.96 1.51
N ASN A 273 9.55 16.60 2.76
CA ASN A 273 9.12 15.29 3.28
C ASN A 273 8.05 15.29 4.39
N LYS A 274 7.51 16.46 4.78
CA LYS A 274 6.81 16.67 6.07
C LYS A 274 5.44 16.03 6.27
N ARG A 275 5.14 14.90 5.62
CA ARG A 275 3.94 14.12 5.96
C ARG A 275 3.99 12.72 5.35
N ARG A 276 4.42 11.74 6.14
CA ARG A 276 4.20 10.31 5.87
C ARG A 276 2.69 10.02 5.94
N GLY A 277 2.21 9.22 4.98
CA GLY A 277 0.80 8.88 4.86
C GLY A 277 0.30 8.97 3.42
N SER A 278 -0.85 8.37 3.16
CA SER A 278 -1.40 8.26 1.81
C SER A 278 -2.01 9.56 1.30
N VAL A 279 -2.67 10.32 2.18
CA VAL A 279 -3.41 11.53 1.79
C VAL A 279 -2.52 12.61 1.16
N PRO A 280 -1.37 12.98 1.73
CA PRO A 280 -0.44 13.95 1.12
C PRO A 280 0.07 13.52 -0.25
N ILE A 281 0.28 12.22 -0.45
CA ILE A 281 0.74 11.64 -1.72
C ILE A 281 -0.39 11.66 -2.75
N LEU A 282 -1.60 11.26 -2.35
CA LEU A 282 -2.78 11.29 -3.22
C LEU A 282 -3.09 12.71 -3.69
N ARG A 283 -3.04 13.70 -2.78
CA ARG A 283 -3.18 15.12 -3.11
C ARG A 283 -2.09 15.55 -4.11
N GLN A 284 -0.83 15.16 -3.90
CA GLN A 284 0.26 15.51 -4.80
C GLN A 284 0.05 14.93 -6.20
N TRP A 285 -0.32 13.67 -6.29
CA TRP A 285 -0.49 12.99 -7.58
C TRP A 285 -1.64 13.58 -8.41
N LEU A 286 -2.75 13.94 -7.76
CA LEU A 286 -3.96 14.43 -8.41
C LEU A 286 -3.99 15.95 -8.63
N THR A 287 -3.43 16.73 -7.71
CA THR A 287 -3.56 18.19 -7.71
C THR A 287 -2.23 18.93 -7.88
N GLY A 288 -1.09 18.23 -7.76
CA GLY A 288 0.23 18.84 -7.71
C GLY A 288 0.56 19.53 -6.38
N GLN A 289 -0.32 19.42 -5.37
CA GLN A 289 -0.11 19.94 -4.03
C GLN A 289 0.00 18.79 -3.04
N GLY A 290 1.09 18.71 -2.27
CA GLY A 290 1.32 17.64 -1.30
C GLY A 290 2.76 17.17 -1.26
N ARG A 291 2.97 15.88 -0.97
CA ARG A 291 4.30 15.27 -0.82
C ARG A 291 4.77 14.60 -2.12
N PRO A 292 5.94 14.98 -2.68
CA PRO A 292 6.55 14.23 -3.78
C PRO A 292 7.03 12.84 -3.33
N VAL A 293 7.04 11.89 -4.26
CA VAL A 293 7.53 10.53 -4.04
C VAL A 293 8.69 10.30 -4.99
N TYR A 294 9.78 9.72 -4.49
CA TYR A 294 10.94 9.36 -5.30
C TYR A 294 10.94 7.85 -5.61
N ASP A 295 11.63 7.44 -6.66
CA ASP A 295 11.72 6.04 -7.10
C ASP A 295 12.11 5.05 -5.98
N GLY A 296 13.04 5.42 -5.10
CA GLY A 296 13.42 4.64 -3.90
C GLY A 296 12.30 4.46 -2.86
N GLN A 297 11.16 5.14 -3.04
CA GLN A 297 9.98 5.07 -2.18
C GLN A 297 8.72 4.66 -2.96
N ALA A 298 8.84 4.20 -4.20
CA ALA A 298 7.69 3.89 -5.05
C ALA A 298 6.76 2.79 -4.50
N TRP A 299 7.23 2.01 -3.51
CA TRP A 299 6.43 1.05 -2.73
C TRP A 299 5.20 1.69 -2.05
N VAL A 300 5.20 3.01 -1.80
CA VAL A 300 4.05 3.72 -1.21
C VAL A 300 2.76 3.65 -2.03
N LEU A 301 2.84 3.27 -3.32
CA LEU A 301 1.67 3.03 -4.16
C LEU A 301 0.68 2.06 -3.52
N ALA A 302 1.17 0.98 -2.89
CA ALA A 302 0.30 0.01 -2.23
C ALA A 302 -0.52 0.67 -1.09
N ALA A 303 0.08 1.57 -0.34
CA ALA A 303 -0.61 2.26 0.74
C ALA A 303 -1.67 3.26 0.22
N VAL A 304 -1.35 3.97 -0.86
CA VAL A 304 -2.30 4.89 -1.52
C VAL A 304 -3.48 4.11 -2.12
N ALA A 305 -3.22 3.00 -2.80
CA ALA A 305 -4.28 2.15 -3.35
C ALA A 305 -5.18 1.57 -2.24
N CYS A 306 -4.58 1.07 -1.15
CA CYS A 306 -5.32 0.63 0.03
C CYS A 306 -6.25 1.73 0.58
N THR A 307 -5.75 2.98 0.65
CA THR A 307 -6.52 4.13 1.13
C THR A 307 -7.75 4.42 0.29
N VAL A 308 -7.58 4.49 -1.04
CA VAL A 308 -8.67 4.78 -1.97
C VAL A 308 -9.72 3.66 -1.94
N LEU A 309 -9.30 2.40 -1.89
CA LEU A 309 -10.21 1.25 -1.80
C LEU A 309 -11.02 1.27 -0.49
N ARG A 310 -10.34 1.49 0.65
CA ARG A 310 -11.00 1.62 1.97
C ARG A 310 -11.99 2.78 1.99
N CYS A 311 -11.62 3.91 1.39
CA CYS A 311 -12.47 5.10 1.27
C CYS A 311 -13.80 4.78 0.56
N LEU A 312 -13.75 3.99 -0.51
CA LEU A 312 -14.94 3.60 -1.28
C LEU A 312 -15.76 2.45 -0.66
N GLY A 313 -15.29 1.87 0.45
CA GLY A 313 -15.99 0.78 1.14
C GLY A 313 -15.49 -0.63 0.80
N ILE A 314 -14.38 -0.77 0.07
CA ILE A 314 -13.77 -2.06 -0.26
C ILE A 314 -12.73 -2.40 0.82
N PRO A 315 -12.88 -3.49 1.60
CA PRO A 315 -11.87 -3.88 2.57
C PRO A 315 -10.55 -4.19 1.88
N ALA A 316 -9.46 -3.58 2.36
CA ALA A 316 -8.14 -3.71 1.75
C ALA A 316 -7.01 -3.71 2.79
N ARG A 317 -5.87 -4.33 2.45
CA ARG A 317 -4.65 -4.35 3.27
C ARG A 317 -3.39 -4.26 2.41
N VAL A 318 -2.32 -3.73 2.99
CA VAL A 318 -0.99 -3.72 2.39
C VAL A 318 -0.27 -5.00 2.80
N VAL A 319 0.38 -5.65 1.83
CA VAL A 319 1.17 -6.86 2.01
C VAL A 319 2.59 -6.58 1.52
N THR A 320 3.58 -7.08 2.24
CA THR A 320 4.99 -7.04 1.83
C THR A 320 5.48 -8.46 1.60
N THR A 321 6.08 -8.71 0.44
CA THR A 321 6.79 -9.95 0.12
C THR A 321 8.29 -9.67 0.16
N PHE A 322 9.04 -10.35 1.03
CA PHE A 322 10.50 -10.20 1.08
C PHE A 322 11.19 -11.14 0.09
N ALA A 323 12.39 -10.74 -0.37
CA ALA A 323 13.17 -11.46 -1.37
C ALA A 323 12.31 -11.85 -2.58
N SER A 324 11.74 -10.88 -3.29
CA SER A 324 10.76 -11.13 -4.35
C SER A 324 11.38 -11.09 -5.73
N ALA A 325 11.18 -12.13 -6.53
CA ALA A 325 11.63 -12.18 -7.91
C ALA A 325 10.75 -11.30 -8.81
N GLN A 326 11.33 -10.26 -9.42
CA GLN A 326 10.59 -9.30 -10.23
C GLN A 326 11.16 -9.21 -11.65
N GLY A 327 10.31 -8.87 -12.62
CA GLY A 327 10.73 -8.73 -14.03
C GLY A 327 11.07 -10.05 -14.73
N THR A 328 10.64 -11.20 -14.19
CA THR A 328 10.99 -12.51 -14.76
C THR A 328 10.19 -12.87 -16.00
N GLY A 329 9.09 -12.15 -16.29
CA GLY A 329 8.13 -12.51 -17.33
C GLY A 329 7.43 -13.86 -17.03
N GLY A 330 7.27 -14.16 -15.75
CA GLY A 330 6.67 -15.40 -15.26
C GLY A 330 7.61 -16.59 -15.27
N ARG A 331 8.91 -16.42 -15.52
CA ARG A 331 9.90 -17.52 -15.46
C ARG A 331 10.24 -17.88 -14.02
N LEU A 332 10.49 -19.17 -13.77
CA LEU A 332 10.88 -19.68 -12.44
C LEU A 332 12.39 -19.59 -12.19
N LEU A 333 13.11 -18.84 -13.02
CA LEU A 333 14.52 -18.52 -12.87
C LEU A 333 14.73 -17.01 -12.92
N VAL A 334 15.64 -16.53 -12.09
CA VAL A 334 16.17 -15.17 -12.10
C VAL A 334 17.68 -15.26 -12.24
N ASP A 335 18.25 -14.52 -13.19
CA ASP A 335 19.70 -14.47 -13.38
C ASP A 335 20.24 -13.16 -12.80
N GLU A 336 21.15 -13.27 -11.83
CA GLU A 336 21.92 -12.15 -11.30
C GLU A 336 23.37 -12.24 -11.77
N TYR A 337 23.95 -11.09 -12.08
CA TYR A 337 25.25 -10.97 -12.73
C TYR A 337 26.22 -10.17 -11.85
N TYR A 338 27.37 -10.76 -11.55
CA TYR A 338 28.41 -10.17 -10.70
C TYR A 338 29.74 -10.21 -11.43
N ASN A 339 30.56 -9.18 -11.27
CA ASN A 339 31.94 -9.21 -11.79
C ASN A 339 32.83 -10.13 -10.93
N GLU A 340 34.12 -10.23 -11.28
CA GLU A 340 35.09 -11.06 -10.55
C GLU A 340 35.36 -10.58 -9.11
N GLU A 341 35.02 -9.33 -8.81
CA GLU A 341 35.04 -8.75 -7.46
C GLU A 341 33.83 -9.16 -6.61
N GLY A 342 32.85 -9.86 -7.19
CA GLY A 342 31.57 -10.16 -6.54
C GLY A 342 30.63 -8.96 -6.44
N LEU A 343 30.86 -7.89 -7.20
CA LEU A 343 30.01 -6.70 -7.24
C LEU A 343 29.00 -6.83 -8.38
N GLN A 344 27.76 -6.44 -8.12
CA GLN A 344 26.69 -6.51 -9.10
C GLN A 344 27.02 -5.65 -10.33
N ASN A 345 27.10 -6.26 -11.50
CA ASN A 345 27.50 -5.61 -12.74
C ASN A 345 26.30 -5.49 -13.70
N GLY A 346 25.51 -4.43 -13.51
CA GLY A 346 24.38 -4.08 -14.37
C GLY A 346 23.03 -4.69 -13.98
N GLU A 347 22.02 -4.44 -14.82
CA GLU A 347 20.68 -5.00 -14.65
C GLU A 347 20.56 -6.34 -15.38
N GLY A 348 20.10 -7.38 -14.68
CA GLY A 348 19.89 -8.68 -15.28
C GLY A 348 18.82 -8.63 -16.37
N GLN A 349 19.10 -9.22 -17.53
CA GLN A 349 18.16 -9.29 -18.66
C GLN A 349 16.92 -10.16 -18.35
N ARG A 350 16.94 -10.91 -17.24
CA ARG A 350 15.92 -11.90 -16.87
C ARG A 350 15.29 -11.65 -15.50
N GLY A 351 15.25 -10.39 -15.08
CA GLY A 351 14.66 -9.98 -13.81
C GLY A 351 15.70 -9.80 -12.70
N ARG A 352 15.22 -9.55 -11.48
CA ARG A 352 16.06 -9.30 -10.30
C ARG A 352 15.33 -9.70 -9.02
N ILE A 353 16.07 -10.07 -7.98
CA ILE A 353 15.51 -10.22 -6.63
C ILE A 353 15.43 -8.85 -5.94
N TRP A 354 14.21 -8.40 -5.66
CA TRP A 354 13.95 -7.22 -4.85
C TRP A 354 14.08 -7.60 -3.37
N ILE A 355 14.65 -6.69 -2.56
CA ILE A 355 14.74 -6.86 -1.10
C ILE A 355 13.34 -7.08 -0.52
N PHE A 356 12.39 -6.27 -0.95
CA PHE A 356 10.98 -6.48 -0.71
C PHE A 356 10.12 -5.90 -1.83
N GLN A 357 8.87 -6.37 -1.93
CA GLN A 357 7.85 -5.82 -2.80
C GLN A 357 6.55 -5.63 -2.03
N THR A 358 5.93 -4.46 -2.14
CA THR A 358 4.64 -4.17 -1.52
C THR A 358 3.50 -4.31 -2.52
N ALA A 359 2.39 -4.91 -2.11
CA ALA A 359 1.17 -5.01 -2.89
C ALA A 359 -0.07 -4.63 -2.06
N THR A 360 -1.17 -4.33 -2.75
CA THR A 360 -2.49 -4.17 -2.10
C THR A 360 -3.32 -5.42 -2.34
N GLU A 361 -3.82 -6.01 -1.27
CA GLU A 361 -4.89 -7.00 -1.35
C GLU A 361 -6.24 -6.34 -1.03
N CYS A 362 -7.28 -6.74 -1.74
CA CYS A 362 -8.66 -6.32 -1.48
C CYS A 362 -9.63 -7.50 -1.44
N TRP A 363 -10.64 -7.41 -0.59
CA TRP A 363 -11.60 -8.49 -0.34
C TRP A 363 -12.85 -8.34 -1.19
N MET A 364 -13.17 -9.36 -1.99
CA MET A 364 -14.42 -9.43 -2.75
C MET A 364 -14.74 -10.85 -3.23
N THR A 365 -16.00 -11.07 -3.63
CA THR A 365 -16.41 -12.25 -4.39
C THR A 365 -16.00 -12.15 -5.87
N ARG A 366 -15.84 -13.30 -6.50
CA ARG A 366 -15.42 -13.48 -7.90
C ARG A 366 -16.39 -14.41 -8.63
N PRO A 367 -17.68 -14.01 -8.80
CA PRO A 367 -18.69 -14.86 -9.44
C PRO A 367 -18.38 -15.18 -10.92
N ALA A 368 -17.53 -14.38 -11.57
CA ALA A 368 -17.06 -14.64 -12.93
C ALA A 368 -15.95 -15.69 -13.03
N LEU A 369 -15.39 -16.14 -11.90
CA LEU A 369 -14.38 -17.19 -11.82
C LEU A 369 -15.00 -18.50 -11.30
N PRO A 370 -14.33 -19.65 -11.48
CA PRO A 370 -14.75 -20.90 -10.85
C PRO A 370 -14.87 -20.76 -9.32
N PRO A 371 -15.75 -21.55 -8.68
CA PRO A 371 -15.91 -21.53 -7.22
C PRO A 371 -14.56 -21.73 -6.49
N GLY A 372 -14.34 -20.94 -5.44
CA GLY A 372 -13.15 -21.02 -4.59
C GLY A 372 -12.12 -19.91 -4.78
N TYR A 373 -12.34 -18.96 -5.69
CA TYR A 373 -11.50 -17.77 -5.91
C TYR A 373 -12.02 -16.48 -5.26
N ASP A 374 -13.07 -16.57 -4.46
CA ASP A 374 -13.53 -15.47 -3.59
C ASP A 374 -12.47 -15.16 -2.51
N GLY A 375 -12.54 -13.96 -1.96
CA GLY A 375 -11.71 -13.53 -0.83
C GLY A 375 -10.66 -12.51 -1.25
N TRP A 376 -9.41 -12.67 -0.79
CA TRP A 376 -8.32 -11.73 -1.06
C TRP A 376 -7.84 -11.78 -2.52
N GLN A 377 -7.82 -10.60 -3.15
CA GLN A 377 -7.39 -10.36 -4.52
C GLN A 377 -6.22 -9.38 -4.52
N ILE A 378 -5.12 -9.74 -5.18
CA ILE A 378 -3.93 -8.92 -5.36
C ILE A 378 -4.18 -7.94 -6.50
N LEU A 379 -3.99 -6.65 -6.23
CA LEU A 379 -3.99 -5.61 -7.24
C LEU A 379 -2.64 -5.60 -7.96
N HIS A 380 -2.61 -6.10 -9.20
CA HIS A 380 -1.37 -6.25 -9.97
C HIS A 380 -1.44 -5.43 -11.25
N SER A 381 -0.51 -4.50 -11.44
CA SER A 381 -0.41 -3.74 -12.68
C SER A 381 0.49 -4.49 -13.66
N SER A 382 -0.01 -4.78 -14.86
CA SER A 382 0.79 -5.34 -15.94
C SER A 382 1.21 -4.22 -16.90
N ALA A 383 2.39 -4.36 -17.52
CA ALA A 383 2.85 -3.41 -18.53
C ALA A 383 1.83 -3.34 -19.69
N PRO A 384 1.54 -2.14 -20.24
CA PRO A 384 0.55 -2.01 -21.30
C PRO A 384 0.97 -2.77 -22.55
N ASN A 385 0.27 -3.86 -22.85
CA ASN A 385 0.36 -4.52 -24.15
C ASN A 385 -0.41 -3.69 -25.19
N GLY A 386 0.31 -2.79 -25.87
CA GLY A 386 -0.16 -2.14 -27.09
C GLY A 386 -1.18 -1.00 -26.92
N GLY A 387 -0.72 0.23 -27.16
CA GLY A 387 -1.49 1.35 -27.71
C GLY A 387 -2.65 1.98 -26.91
N GLY A 388 -3.13 1.35 -25.84
CA GLY A 388 -4.11 1.94 -24.93
C GLY A 388 -3.47 2.95 -23.97
N VAL A 389 -4.12 4.10 -23.75
CA VAL A 389 -3.61 5.21 -22.91
C VAL A 389 -3.65 4.88 -21.40
N LEU A 390 -4.41 3.85 -20.98
CA LEU A 390 -4.42 3.32 -19.61
C LEU A 390 -3.78 1.93 -19.57
N GLY A 391 -2.80 1.73 -18.68
CA GLY A 391 -2.27 0.40 -18.39
C GLY A 391 -3.34 -0.55 -17.87
N PHE A 392 -3.17 -1.86 -18.07
CA PHE A 392 -4.09 -2.87 -17.54
C PHE A 392 -3.71 -3.18 -16.08
N CYS A 393 -4.73 -3.29 -15.22
CA CYS A 393 -4.57 -3.80 -13.87
C CYS A 393 -5.41 -5.06 -13.68
N ASP A 394 -4.76 -6.13 -13.28
CA ASP A 394 -5.35 -7.41 -12.95
C ASP A 394 -5.73 -7.46 -11.46
N LEU A 395 -6.79 -8.24 -11.19
CA LEU A 395 -7.16 -8.65 -9.84
C LEU A 395 -6.97 -10.15 -9.75
N VAL A 396 -5.90 -10.55 -9.09
CA VAL A 396 -5.45 -11.94 -9.04
C VAL A 396 -5.85 -12.55 -7.70
N PRO A 397 -6.66 -13.63 -7.67
CA PRO A 397 -6.95 -14.30 -6.42
C PRO A 397 -5.66 -14.83 -5.77
N VAL A 398 -5.45 -14.58 -4.48
CA VAL A 398 -4.28 -15.09 -3.74
C VAL A 398 -4.18 -16.62 -3.87
N ARG A 399 -5.33 -17.30 -3.81
CA ARG A 399 -5.41 -18.76 -4.03
C ARG A 399 -4.92 -19.19 -5.41
N ALA A 400 -5.15 -18.41 -6.47
CA ALA A 400 -4.68 -18.76 -7.81
C ALA A 400 -3.16 -18.73 -7.89
N VAL A 401 -2.51 -17.83 -7.12
CA VAL A 401 -1.05 -17.83 -6.95
C VAL A 401 -0.63 -19.07 -6.16
N LYS A 402 -1.28 -19.40 -5.05
CA LYS A 402 -0.94 -20.63 -4.29
C LYS A 402 -1.04 -21.91 -5.09
N GLU A 403 -2.08 -22.04 -5.91
CA GLU A 403 -2.33 -23.24 -6.71
C GLU A 403 -1.64 -23.23 -8.09
N GLY A 404 -0.92 -22.14 -8.43
CA GLY A 404 -0.27 -22.01 -9.72
C GLY A 404 -1.22 -22.08 -10.92
N THR A 405 -2.43 -21.51 -10.81
CA THR A 405 -3.46 -21.61 -11.87
C THR A 405 -3.21 -20.61 -13.01
N LEU A 406 -2.21 -20.89 -13.83
CA LEU A 406 -1.70 -19.98 -14.87
C LEU A 406 -2.75 -19.55 -15.89
N ARG A 407 -3.75 -20.40 -16.14
CA ARG A 407 -4.81 -20.17 -17.14
C ARG A 407 -5.80 -19.06 -16.77
N LEU A 408 -5.79 -18.60 -15.51
CA LEU A 408 -6.77 -17.63 -15.03
C LEU A 408 -6.48 -16.21 -15.53
N THR A 409 -5.22 -15.80 -15.48
CA THR A 409 -4.72 -14.55 -16.07
C THR A 409 -3.20 -14.62 -16.18
N PRO A 410 -2.56 -14.00 -17.19
CA PRO A 410 -1.10 -13.95 -17.30
C PRO A 410 -0.39 -13.49 -16.01
N ALA A 411 -1.00 -12.57 -15.26
CA ALA A 411 -0.46 -12.06 -14.00
C ALA A 411 -0.29 -13.14 -12.91
N VAL A 412 -1.00 -14.28 -12.98
CA VAL A 412 -0.74 -15.41 -12.06
C VAL A 412 0.66 -15.95 -12.26
N SER A 413 1.14 -16.04 -13.51
CA SER A 413 2.48 -16.56 -13.79
C SER A 413 3.56 -15.65 -13.20
N ASP A 414 3.39 -14.33 -13.31
CA ASP A 414 4.33 -13.34 -12.78
C ASP A 414 4.37 -13.39 -11.25
N LEU A 415 3.20 -13.38 -10.59
CA LEU A 415 3.11 -13.43 -9.13
C LEU A 415 3.57 -14.78 -8.56
N PHE A 416 3.31 -15.89 -9.28
CA PHE A 416 3.79 -17.20 -8.89
C PHE A 416 5.32 -17.29 -8.95
N ALA A 417 5.91 -16.78 -10.03
CA ALA A 417 7.36 -16.67 -10.16
C ALA A 417 7.96 -15.78 -9.07
N ALA A 418 7.28 -14.69 -8.71
CA ALA A 418 7.77 -13.73 -7.73
C ALA A 418 8.03 -14.30 -6.33
N ILE A 419 7.49 -15.48 -6.02
CA ILE A 419 7.61 -16.15 -4.72
C ILE A 419 8.17 -17.58 -4.80
N ASN A 420 8.39 -18.12 -6.00
CA ASN A 420 8.88 -19.50 -6.20
C ASN A 420 10.08 -19.59 -7.16
N ALA A 421 10.53 -18.50 -7.78
CA ALA A 421 11.67 -18.54 -8.70
C ALA A 421 12.99 -18.85 -7.99
N SER A 422 13.85 -19.63 -8.63
CA SER A 422 15.22 -19.85 -8.16
C SER A 422 16.16 -18.77 -8.72
N CYS A 423 17.06 -18.26 -7.88
CA CYS A 423 18.10 -17.34 -8.31
C CYS A 423 19.33 -18.11 -8.81
N VAL A 424 19.84 -17.73 -9.98
CA VAL A 424 21.04 -18.25 -10.61
C VAL A 424 22.05 -17.12 -10.66
N VAL A 425 23.28 -17.38 -10.22
CA VAL A 425 24.32 -16.37 -10.12
C VAL A 425 25.39 -16.62 -11.17
N TRP A 426 25.62 -15.62 -12.01
CA TRP A 426 26.61 -15.62 -13.08
C TRP A 426 27.77 -14.68 -12.74
N LYS A 427 28.99 -15.18 -12.91
CA LYS A 427 30.22 -14.39 -12.90
C LYS A 427 30.48 -13.86 -14.30
N CYS A 428 30.60 -12.55 -14.42
CA CYS A 428 31.02 -11.82 -15.61
C CYS A 428 32.53 -11.62 -15.55
N CYS A 429 33.27 -12.40 -16.34
CA CYS A 429 34.71 -12.26 -16.46
C CYS A 429 35.09 -11.01 -17.26
N GLU A 430 36.31 -10.51 -17.09
CA GLU A 430 36.78 -9.28 -17.77
C GLU A 430 36.77 -9.40 -19.31
N ASP A 431 36.90 -10.62 -19.84
CA ASP A 431 36.83 -10.95 -21.27
C ASP A 431 35.39 -10.99 -21.82
N GLY A 432 34.38 -10.75 -20.96
CA GLY A 432 32.96 -10.81 -21.29
C GLY A 432 32.34 -12.21 -21.24
N LYS A 433 33.11 -13.24 -20.87
CA LYS A 433 32.59 -14.61 -20.67
C LYS A 433 31.71 -14.66 -19.42
N LEU A 434 30.60 -15.41 -19.52
CA LEU A 434 29.72 -15.70 -18.39
C LEU A 434 30.01 -17.09 -17.86
N GLU A 435 30.38 -17.17 -16.58
CA GLU A 435 30.62 -18.43 -15.87
C GLU A 435 29.57 -18.64 -14.79
N LEU A 436 28.98 -19.83 -14.75
CA LEU A 436 28.01 -20.19 -13.72
C LEU A 436 28.74 -20.36 -12.38
N THR A 437 28.20 -19.77 -11.32
CA THR A 437 28.76 -19.91 -9.97
C THR A 437 27.98 -20.95 -9.16
N ASP A 438 28.68 -21.66 -8.29
CA ASP A 438 28.01 -22.46 -7.26
C ASP A 438 27.52 -21.54 -6.14
N SER A 439 26.21 -21.45 -5.92
CA SER A 439 25.65 -20.48 -4.99
C SER A 439 24.64 -21.13 -4.05
N ASN A 440 24.68 -20.75 -2.78
CA ASN A 440 23.61 -21.12 -1.84
C ASN A 440 22.31 -20.53 -2.35
N THR A 441 21.30 -21.39 -2.54
CA THR A 441 20.03 -20.98 -3.14
C THR A 441 19.30 -20.06 -2.16
N LYS A 442 19.27 -18.75 -2.46
CA LYS A 442 18.48 -17.80 -1.67
C LYS A 442 16.99 -18.05 -1.93
N TYR A 443 16.26 -18.44 -0.89
CA TYR A 443 14.82 -18.66 -0.97
C TYR A 443 14.09 -17.34 -1.20
N VAL A 444 13.26 -17.30 -2.24
CA VAL A 444 12.45 -16.13 -2.58
C VAL A 444 11.05 -16.23 -1.97
N GLY A 445 10.42 -15.08 -1.73
CA GLY A 445 9.02 -14.99 -1.35
C GLY A 445 8.68 -15.56 0.03
N ASN A 446 9.60 -15.48 0.98
CA ASN A 446 9.37 -15.83 2.39
C ASN A 446 8.90 -14.61 3.20
N ASN A 447 8.36 -14.87 4.39
CA ASN A 447 7.90 -13.85 5.35
C ASN A 447 6.90 -12.85 4.75
N ILE A 448 5.98 -13.31 3.90
CA ILE A 448 4.94 -12.44 3.33
C ILE A 448 4.09 -11.88 4.46
N SER A 449 4.18 -10.57 4.68
CA SER A 449 3.79 -9.92 5.93
C SER A 449 2.68 -8.91 5.73
N THR A 450 1.76 -8.84 6.69
CA THR A 450 0.75 -7.78 6.80
C THR A 450 0.48 -7.43 8.26
N LYS A 451 -0.27 -6.37 8.51
CA LYS A 451 -0.61 -5.96 9.88
C LYS A 451 -1.69 -6.88 10.43
N GLY A 452 -1.47 -7.42 11.63
CA GLY A 452 -2.44 -8.27 12.30
C GLY A 452 -3.73 -7.53 12.67
N VAL A 453 -4.85 -8.23 12.58
CA VAL A 453 -6.19 -7.69 12.90
C VAL A 453 -6.25 -7.24 14.36
N GLY A 454 -6.57 -5.95 14.58
CA GLY A 454 -6.72 -5.40 15.93
C GLY A 454 -5.44 -5.36 16.77
N SER A 455 -4.28 -5.63 16.16
CA SER A 455 -2.98 -5.60 16.83
C SER A 455 -1.95 -4.85 16.00
N ASP A 456 -0.87 -4.43 16.66
CA ASP A 456 0.29 -3.81 16.00
C ASP A 456 1.40 -4.86 15.71
N ARG A 457 1.04 -6.15 15.67
CA ARG A 457 1.96 -7.24 15.36
C ARG A 457 2.05 -7.49 13.86
N CYS A 458 3.22 -7.94 13.43
CA CYS A 458 3.42 -8.50 12.09
C CYS A 458 2.72 -9.86 12.02
N GLU A 459 1.84 -10.04 11.04
CA GLU A 459 1.20 -11.30 10.71
C GLU A 459 1.83 -11.88 9.45
N ASP A 460 2.41 -13.08 9.58
CA ASP A 460 2.91 -13.86 8.45
C ASP A 460 1.74 -14.58 7.75
N ILE A 461 1.59 -14.28 6.47
CA ILE A 461 0.57 -14.82 5.57
C ILE A 461 1.17 -15.64 4.42
N THR A 462 2.44 -16.06 4.51
CA THR A 462 3.16 -16.84 3.48
C THR A 462 2.40 -18.10 3.07
N GLN A 463 1.79 -18.80 4.04
CA GLN A 463 0.96 -19.98 3.83
C GLN A 463 -0.26 -19.76 2.93
N ASN A 464 -0.68 -18.50 2.72
CA ASN A 464 -1.77 -18.17 1.81
C ASN A 464 -1.31 -18.14 0.34
N TYR A 465 -0.01 -17.97 0.13
CA TYR A 465 0.61 -17.76 -1.19
C TYR A 465 1.39 -18.96 -1.70
N LYS A 466 1.97 -19.78 -0.82
CA LYS A 466 2.69 -21.00 -1.20
C LYS A 466 2.56 -22.09 -0.15
N TYR A 467 2.84 -23.32 -0.55
CA TYR A 467 2.91 -24.47 0.36
C TYR A 467 4.23 -24.48 1.12
N PRO A 468 4.32 -25.17 2.28
CA PRO A 468 5.58 -25.30 3.01
C PRO A 468 6.66 -25.92 2.12
N GLU A 469 7.85 -25.40 2.23
CA GLU A 469 8.98 -25.85 1.43
C GLU A 469 9.31 -27.33 1.70
N GLY A 470 9.69 -28.06 0.65
CA GLY A 470 9.99 -29.49 0.68
C GLY A 470 8.76 -30.39 0.79
N SER A 471 7.57 -29.82 0.99
CA SER A 471 6.32 -30.58 1.08
C SER A 471 5.94 -31.25 -0.24
N LEU A 472 5.12 -32.31 -0.17
CA LEU A 472 4.59 -32.97 -1.36
C LEU A 472 3.73 -32.01 -2.19
N GLN A 473 2.94 -31.16 -1.53
CA GLN A 473 2.05 -30.20 -2.20
C GLN A 473 2.82 -29.14 -2.98
N GLU A 474 3.94 -28.64 -2.43
CA GLU A 474 4.81 -27.72 -3.16
C GLU A 474 5.33 -28.36 -4.44
N LYS A 475 5.90 -29.57 -4.33
CA LYS A 475 6.43 -30.32 -5.48
C LYS A 475 5.37 -30.55 -6.55
N GLU A 476 4.17 -30.99 -6.14
CA GLU A 476 3.05 -31.21 -7.05
C GLU A 476 2.60 -29.94 -7.79
N VAL A 477 2.59 -28.79 -7.12
CA VAL A 477 2.22 -27.51 -7.73
C VAL A 477 3.30 -27.03 -8.68
N LEU A 478 4.58 -27.08 -8.29
CA LEU A 478 5.71 -26.69 -9.12
C LEU A 478 5.77 -27.54 -10.40
N GLU A 479 5.71 -28.87 -10.28
CA GLU A 479 5.69 -29.78 -11.43
C GLU A 479 4.50 -29.52 -12.36
N ARG A 480 3.33 -29.19 -11.81
CA ARG A 480 2.13 -28.89 -12.59
C ARG A 480 2.31 -27.60 -13.39
N VAL A 481 2.77 -26.53 -12.73
CA VAL A 481 3.08 -25.23 -13.35
C VAL A 481 4.10 -25.40 -14.46
N GLU A 482 5.13 -26.19 -14.21
CA GLU A 482 6.19 -26.51 -15.18
C GLU A 482 5.66 -27.26 -16.40
N LYS A 483 4.91 -28.35 -16.19
CA LYS A 483 4.24 -29.12 -17.25
C LYS A 483 3.29 -28.26 -18.08
N GLU A 484 2.57 -27.32 -17.44
CA GLU A 484 1.70 -26.39 -18.15
C GLU A 484 2.48 -25.39 -19.02
N LYS A 485 3.58 -24.83 -18.52
CA LYS A 485 4.43 -23.91 -19.30
C LYS A 485 5.05 -24.59 -20.51
N MET A 486 5.57 -25.81 -20.34
CA MET A 486 6.13 -26.62 -21.43
C MET A 486 5.15 -26.85 -22.57
N LYS A 487 3.88 -27.14 -22.26
CA LYS A 487 2.84 -27.39 -23.28
C LYS A 487 2.53 -26.17 -24.16
N HIS A 488 2.79 -24.95 -23.68
CA HIS A 488 2.47 -23.72 -24.39
C HIS A 488 3.67 -23.08 -25.11
N GLY A 489 4.78 -23.83 -25.28
CA GLY A 489 5.91 -23.44 -26.15
C GLY A 489 6.68 -22.21 -25.67
N LYS A 490 6.53 -21.81 -24.41
CA LYS A 490 7.29 -20.73 -23.78
C LYS A 490 8.26 -21.32 -22.77
N ASP A 491 9.51 -21.49 -23.22
CA ASP A 491 10.76 -21.37 -22.46
C ASP A 491 11.61 -22.66 -22.24
N ASN A 492 12.94 -22.49 -22.45
CA ASN A 492 14.01 -23.48 -22.23
C ASN A 492 14.70 -23.31 -20.85
N GLY A 493 14.28 -22.33 -20.04
CA GLY A 493 14.90 -21.96 -18.76
C GLY A 493 14.13 -22.46 -17.53
N ILE A 494 13.82 -23.75 -17.49
CA ILE A 494 12.93 -24.32 -16.46
C ILE A 494 13.69 -24.85 -15.26
N HIS A 495 14.87 -25.42 -15.48
CA HIS A 495 15.75 -25.85 -14.43
C HIS A 495 16.94 -24.90 -14.34
N PRO A 496 17.38 -24.56 -13.13
CA PRO A 496 18.62 -23.81 -12.97
C PRO A 496 19.72 -24.65 -13.64
N PRO A 497 20.56 -24.02 -14.49
CA PRO A 497 21.70 -24.72 -15.07
C PRO A 497 22.53 -25.28 -13.91
N ARG A 498 23.02 -26.51 -14.07
CA ARG A 498 23.93 -27.13 -13.11
C ARG A 498 25.33 -27.05 -13.68
N LEU A 499 26.30 -26.80 -12.81
CA LEU A 499 27.71 -26.94 -13.16
C LEU A 499 27.96 -28.37 -13.65
N GLU A 500 28.59 -28.51 -14.82
CA GLU A 500 28.92 -29.82 -15.41
C GLU A 500 29.93 -30.60 -14.56
N THR A 501 30.74 -29.89 -13.76
CA THR A 501 31.70 -30.44 -12.80
C THR A 501 31.33 -29.95 -11.40
N ALA A 502 31.27 -30.85 -10.42
CA ALA A 502 31.01 -30.46 -9.03
C ALA A 502 32.11 -29.50 -8.54
N ASN A 503 31.73 -28.34 -8.03
CA ASN A 503 32.68 -27.41 -7.43
C ASN A 503 33.15 -28.00 -6.09
N PRO A 504 34.46 -28.26 -5.89
CA PRO A 504 34.94 -28.79 -4.62
C PRO A 504 34.97 -27.72 -3.52
N LEU A 505 34.78 -26.43 -3.83
CA LEU A 505 34.70 -25.36 -2.84
C LEU A 505 33.26 -25.08 -2.40
N TYR A 506 33.07 -25.12 -1.09
CA TYR A 506 31.86 -24.61 -0.44
C TYR A 506 32.15 -23.29 0.28
N LEU A 507 31.22 -22.33 0.17
CA LEU A 507 31.33 -21.00 0.77
C LEU A 507 30.12 -20.72 1.66
N LEU A 508 30.38 -20.31 2.88
CA LEU A 508 29.37 -19.82 3.82
C LEU A 508 29.73 -18.41 4.27
N LEU A 509 28.82 -17.48 4.01
CA LEU A 509 28.90 -16.10 4.49
C LEU A 509 27.98 -15.95 5.71
N LYS A 510 28.51 -15.42 6.81
CA LYS A 510 27.71 -15.02 7.96
C LYS A 510 27.89 -13.54 8.24
N ALA A 511 26.78 -12.83 8.29
CA ALA A 511 26.68 -11.42 8.60
C ALA A 511 25.47 -11.19 9.53
N PRO A 512 25.45 -10.09 10.29
CA PRO A 512 24.23 -9.75 11.04
C PRO A 512 23.09 -9.40 10.07
N SER A 513 21.85 -9.68 10.47
CA SER A 513 20.67 -9.30 9.67
C SER A 513 20.44 -7.78 9.61
N SER A 514 21.04 -7.04 10.54
CA SER A 514 20.94 -5.59 10.60
C SER A 514 22.14 -4.91 11.22
N LEU A 515 22.31 -3.63 10.91
CA LEU A 515 23.33 -2.74 11.47
C LEU A 515 22.72 -1.43 11.93
N PRO A 516 23.13 -0.88 13.08
CA PRO A 516 22.83 0.50 13.41
C PRO A 516 23.28 1.44 12.29
N LEU A 517 22.58 2.56 12.11
CA LEU A 517 23.02 3.62 11.21
C LEU A 517 24.46 4.03 11.57
N ARG A 518 25.37 3.98 10.58
CA ARG A 518 26.82 4.20 10.76
C ARG A 518 27.51 3.29 11.79
N GLY A 519 26.91 2.14 12.11
CA GLY A 519 27.48 1.16 13.03
C GLY A 519 28.53 0.27 12.37
N ASP A 520 29.45 -0.22 13.21
CA ASP A 520 30.48 -1.19 12.82
C ASP A 520 30.03 -2.62 13.11
N THR A 521 30.61 -3.59 12.40
CA THR A 521 30.32 -5.01 12.62
C THR A 521 31.47 -5.92 12.24
N GLN A 522 31.28 -7.20 12.50
CA GLN A 522 32.16 -8.27 12.10
C GLN A 522 31.40 -9.27 11.23
N ILE A 523 32.01 -9.67 10.12
CA ILE A 523 31.50 -10.70 9.23
C ILE A 523 32.47 -11.89 9.25
N SER A 524 31.94 -13.08 8.98
CA SER A 524 32.77 -14.28 8.82
C SER A 524 32.49 -14.96 7.49
N VAL A 525 33.56 -15.31 6.78
CA VAL A 525 33.52 -16.11 5.56
C VAL A 525 34.20 -17.44 5.85
N THR A 526 33.45 -18.54 5.74
CA THR A 526 33.98 -19.89 5.86
C THR A 526 34.09 -20.50 4.48
N LEU A 527 35.29 -20.96 4.14
CA LEU A 527 35.60 -21.70 2.92
C LEU A 527 35.94 -23.14 3.28
N VAL A 528 35.33 -24.10 2.59
CA VAL A 528 35.63 -25.53 2.76
C VAL A 528 36.12 -26.07 1.44
N ASN A 529 37.32 -26.68 1.44
CA ASN A 529 37.89 -27.37 0.30
C ASN A 529 37.61 -28.87 0.41
N HIS A 530 36.67 -29.40 -0.38
CA HIS A 530 36.34 -30.83 -0.45
C HIS A 530 37.19 -31.60 -1.45
N SER A 531 38.23 -30.99 -2.03
CA SER A 531 39.18 -31.71 -2.88
C SER A 531 40.26 -32.40 -2.04
N GLU A 532 40.82 -33.45 -2.61
CA GLU A 532 41.97 -34.19 -2.07
C GLU A 532 43.30 -33.46 -2.24
N GLN A 533 43.30 -32.24 -2.80
CA GLN A 533 44.50 -31.46 -3.09
C GLN A 533 44.43 -30.08 -2.44
N GLU A 534 45.60 -29.49 -2.18
CA GLU A 534 45.68 -28.10 -1.78
C GLU A 534 45.30 -27.19 -2.95
N THR A 535 44.46 -26.18 -2.70
CA THR A 535 43.93 -25.32 -3.76
C THR A 535 44.23 -23.85 -3.47
N ALA A 536 44.68 -23.13 -4.51
CA ALA A 536 44.81 -21.69 -4.50
C ALA A 536 43.46 -21.03 -4.81
N VAL A 537 43.01 -20.14 -3.92
CA VAL A 537 41.70 -19.49 -3.99
C VAL A 537 41.85 -17.98 -3.87
N LEU A 538 41.22 -17.26 -4.80
CA LEU A 538 41.01 -15.82 -4.70
C LEU A 538 39.64 -15.56 -4.10
N LEU A 539 39.61 -14.98 -2.90
CA LEU A 539 38.38 -14.54 -2.23
C LEU A 539 38.21 -13.03 -2.41
N ALA A 540 37.14 -12.62 -3.09
CA ALA A 540 36.69 -11.24 -3.19
C ALA A 540 35.44 -11.03 -2.33
N ILE A 541 35.41 -9.93 -1.58
CA ILE A 541 34.29 -9.55 -0.71
C ILE A 541 33.92 -8.10 -1.02
N GLY A 542 32.63 -7.83 -1.23
CA GLY A 542 32.10 -6.52 -1.58
C GLY A 542 30.92 -6.11 -0.71
N VAL A 543 30.79 -4.80 -0.47
CA VAL A 543 29.61 -4.19 0.16
C VAL A 543 29.06 -3.12 -0.76
N GLN A 544 27.78 -3.27 -1.13
CA GLN A 544 27.05 -2.35 -1.99
C GLN A 544 25.80 -1.82 -1.27
N ALA A 545 25.47 -0.55 -1.45
CA ALA A 545 24.15 -0.02 -1.13
C ALA A 545 23.19 -0.34 -2.28
N VAL A 546 22.05 -0.94 -1.95
CA VAL A 546 20.98 -1.25 -2.91
C VAL A 546 19.66 -0.65 -2.46
N HIS A 547 18.84 -0.20 -3.41
CA HIS A 547 17.47 0.20 -3.12
C HIS A 547 16.60 -1.04 -2.84
N TYR A 548 15.37 -0.83 -2.35
CA TYR A 548 14.45 -1.93 -2.04
C TYR A 548 14.15 -2.86 -3.23
N ASN A 549 14.24 -2.33 -4.45
CA ASN A 549 14.06 -3.07 -5.70
C ASN A 549 15.34 -3.79 -6.18
N GLY A 550 16.39 -3.82 -5.36
CA GLY A 550 17.69 -4.42 -5.67
C GLY A 550 18.53 -3.64 -6.70
N VAL A 551 18.10 -2.44 -7.12
CA VAL A 551 18.94 -1.58 -7.97
C VAL A 551 20.15 -1.11 -7.16
N LEU A 552 21.34 -1.23 -7.75
CA LEU A 552 22.58 -0.71 -7.18
C LEU A 552 22.50 0.82 -7.01
N ALA A 553 22.68 1.28 -5.78
CA ALA A 553 22.72 2.70 -5.45
C ALA A 553 24.16 3.22 -5.34
N ALA A 554 25.04 2.46 -4.68
CA ALA A 554 26.45 2.83 -4.53
C ALA A 554 27.31 1.61 -4.17
N GLU A 555 28.55 1.59 -4.65
CA GLU A 555 29.58 0.70 -4.09
C GLU A 555 30.21 1.38 -2.87
N LEU A 556 30.36 0.65 -1.77
CA LEU A 556 30.80 1.20 -0.49
C LEU A 556 32.17 0.69 -0.07
N TRP A 557 32.45 -0.60 -0.26
CA TRP A 557 33.69 -1.22 0.22
C TRP A 557 34.02 -2.51 -0.53
N ARG A 558 35.31 -2.84 -0.66
CA ARG A 558 35.79 -4.09 -1.26
C ARG A 558 37.09 -4.59 -0.61
N LYS A 559 37.31 -5.90 -0.64
CA LYS A 559 38.56 -6.55 -0.23
C LYS A 559 38.82 -7.83 -1.01
N LYS A 560 40.07 -8.04 -1.42
CA LYS A 560 40.56 -9.26 -2.07
C LYS A 560 41.59 -9.96 -1.19
N LEU A 561 41.54 -11.29 -1.12
CA LEU A 561 42.45 -12.14 -0.35
C LEU A 561 42.88 -13.33 -1.19
N HIS A 562 44.19 -13.58 -1.29
CA HIS A 562 44.74 -14.80 -1.86
C HIS A 562 44.98 -15.82 -0.74
N LEU A 563 44.43 -17.02 -0.90
CA LEU A 563 44.42 -18.05 0.13
C LEU A 563 44.91 -19.37 -0.45
N MET A 564 45.68 -20.10 0.36
CA MET A 564 45.92 -21.52 0.15
C MET A 564 45.02 -22.31 1.10
N LEU A 565 44.21 -23.21 0.55
CA LEU A 565 43.30 -24.09 1.29
C LEU A 565 43.77 -25.54 1.17
N SER A 566 44.21 -26.12 2.28
CA SER A 566 44.60 -27.52 2.34
C SER A 566 43.43 -28.45 1.98
N ALA A 567 43.76 -29.66 1.52
CA ALA A 567 42.78 -30.69 1.17
C ALA A 567 41.86 -31.03 2.36
N ASN A 568 40.56 -31.19 2.10
CA ASN A 568 39.54 -31.59 3.08
C ASN A 568 39.49 -30.72 4.36
N LEU A 569 39.91 -29.46 4.27
CA LEU A 569 40.00 -28.55 5.41
C LEU A 569 39.08 -27.34 5.24
N GLU A 570 38.52 -26.87 6.37
CA GLU A 570 37.78 -25.61 6.43
C GLU A 570 38.66 -24.46 6.94
N LYS A 571 38.47 -23.28 6.38
CA LYS A 571 39.13 -22.05 6.81
C LYS A 571 38.09 -20.95 6.99
N THR A 572 38.02 -20.42 8.21
CA THR A 572 37.14 -19.28 8.53
C THR A 572 37.95 -18.00 8.65
N ILE A 573 37.53 -16.98 7.93
CA ILE A 573 38.14 -15.65 7.89
C ILE A 573 37.16 -14.67 8.51
N THR A 574 37.64 -13.93 9.49
CA THR A 574 36.83 -12.93 10.20
C THR A 574 37.30 -11.54 9.82
N ILE A 575 36.37 -10.67 9.41
CA ILE A 575 36.68 -9.33 8.90
C ILE A 575 35.82 -8.31 9.63
N GLY A 576 36.46 -7.26 10.17
CA GLY A 576 35.77 -6.09 10.68
C GLY A 576 35.31 -5.19 9.52
N LEU A 577 34.02 -4.92 9.46
CA LEU A 577 33.41 -3.91 8.60
C LEU A 577 33.17 -2.66 9.46
N PHE A 578 34.01 -1.66 9.27
CA PHE A 578 33.89 -0.37 9.96
C PHE A 578 33.30 0.65 8.99
N PHE A 579 32.33 1.45 9.44
CA PHE A 579 31.69 2.47 8.62
C PHE A 579 32.71 3.49 8.09
N SER A 580 33.76 3.79 8.87
CA SER A 580 34.87 4.66 8.47
C SER A 580 35.61 4.18 7.23
N ASN A 581 35.51 2.88 6.89
CA ASN A 581 36.16 2.31 5.72
C ASN A 581 35.30 2.42 4.45
N PHE A 582 34.04 2.88 4.56
CA PHE A 582 33.20 3.06 3.39
C PHE A 582 33.66 4.28 2.59
N GLU A 583 33.80 4.12 1.28
CA GLU A 583 34.24 5.19 0.37
C GLU A 583 33.28 6.39 0.36
N ARG A 584 32.01 6.15 0.75
CA ARG A 584 30.94 7.14 0.82
C ARG A 584 29.83 6.69 1.78
N ASN A 585 28.99 7.62 2.18
CA ASN A 585 27.78 7.29 2.94
C ASN A 585 26.75 6.55 2.05
N PRO A 586 26.08 5.50 2.57
CA PRO A 586 24.97 4.88 1.85
C PRO A 586 23.83 5.90 1.67
N PRO A 587 23.21 5.97 0.47
CA PRO A 587 22.05 6.84 0.26
C PRO A 587 20.88 6.48 1.19
N GLU A 588 19.98 7.43 1.43
CA GLU A 588 18.80 7.17 2.26
C GLU A 588 17.89 6.08 1.66
N ASN A 589 17.22 5.32 2.53
CA ASN A 589 16.29 4.24 2.15
C ASN A 589 16.97 3.14 1.32
N THR A 590 18.26 2.88 1.57
CA THR A 590 19.01 1.75 0.99
C THR A 590 19.26 0.65 2.03
N PHE A 591 19.64 -0.51 1.51
CA PHE A 591 20.06 -1.70 2.24
C PHE A 591 21.51 -2.00 1.89
N LEU A 592 22.22 -2.73 2.75
CA LEU A 592 23.58 -3.16 2.44
C LEU A 592 23.52 -4.58 1.89
N ARG A 593 24.08 -4.78 0.70
CA ARG A 593 24.28 -6.08 0.08
C ARG A 593 25.74 -6.46 0.26
N LEU A 594 25.97 -7.49 1.05
CA LEU A 594 27.29 -8.08 1.27
C LEU A 594 27.41 -9.31 0.37
N THR A 595 28.47 -9.36 -0.42
CA THR A 595 28.76 -10.47 -1.32
C THR A 595 30.14 -11.04 -1.04
N ALA A 596 30.28 -12.34 -1.23
CA ALA A 596 31.55 -13.04 -1.21
C ALA A 596 31.63 -13.96 -2.43
N MET A 597 32.71 -13.84 -3.20
CA MET A 597 33.01 -14.67 -4.36
C MET A 597 34.38 -15.31 -4.16
N ALA A 598 34.43 -16.64 -4.18
CA ALA A 598 35.67 -17.39 -4.13
C ALA A 598 35.90 -18.09 -5.47
N THR A 599 37.05 -17.83 -6.10
CA THR A 599 37.42 -18.40 -7.40
C THR A 599 38.66 -19.26 -7.27
N HIS A 600 38.61 -20.48 -7.81
CA HIS A 600 39.78 -21.32 -8.02
C HIS A 600 40.73 -20.68 -9.03
N SER A 601 42.00 -20.51 -8.66
CA SER A 601 42.98 -19.88 -9.54
C SER A 601 43.30 -20.71 -10.80
N GLU A 602 43.13 -22.04 -10.76
CA GLU A 602 43.53 -22.94 -11.87
C GLU A 602 42.38 -23.34 -12.80
N SER A 603 41.15 -23.45 -12.28
CA SER A 603 40.01 -24.02 -13.01
C SER A 603 38.87 -23.04 -13.29
N SER A 604 39.01 -21.77 -12.89
CA SER A 604 38.00 -20.69 -12.93
C SER A 604 36.65 -20.96 -12.24
N LEU A 605 36.43 -22.18 -11.73
CA LEU A 605 35.29 -22.54 -10.90
C LEU A 605 35.17 -21.60 -9.70
N SER A 606 33.96 -21.12 -9.45
CA SER A 606 33.71 -20.16 -8.39
C SER A 606 32.46 -20.50 -7.58
N CYS A 607 32.49 -20.13 -6.30
CA CYS A 607 31.35 -20.18 -5.42
C CYS A 607 31.01 -18.78 -4.89
N PHE A 608 29.71 -18.56 -4.63
CA PHE A 608 29.15 -17.25 -4.31
C PHE A 608 28.16 -17.33 -3.15
N ALA A 609 28.21 -16.32 -2.29
CA ALA A 609 27.27 -16.12 -1.21
C ALA A 609 26.92 -14.64 -1.05
N GLN A 610 25.67 -14.37 -0.68
CA GLN A 610 25.14 -13.02 -0.54
C GLN A 610 24.23 -12.91 0.67
N GLU A 611 24.41 -11.84 1.44
CA GLU A 611 23.52 -11.45 2.53
C GLU A 611 23.04 -10.01 2.34
N ASP A 612 21.75 -9.78 2.59
CA ASP A 612 21.17 -8.43 2.60
C ASP A 612 20.95 -7.99 4.05
N ILE A 613 21.55 -6.86 4.42
CA ILE A 613 21.60 -6.34 5.79
C ILE A 613 20.76 -5.06 5.87
N ALA A 614 19.83 -5.03 6.81
CA ALA A 614 19.01 -3.84 7.06
C ALA A 614 19.79 -2.78 7.84
N ILE A 615 19.66 -1.50 7.45
CA ILE A 615 20.18 -0.39 8.25
C ILE A 615 19.08 0.00 9.26
N CYS A 616 19.31 -0.26 10.54
CA CYS A 616 18.43 0.08 11.63
C CYS A 616 18.56 1.56 11.98
N ARG A 617 17.42 2.26 11.98
CA ARG A 617 17.34 3.65 12.43
C ARG A 617 17.43 3.72 13.96
N PRO A 618 17.87 4.86 14.52
CA PRO A 618 17.91 5.07 15.97
C PRO A 618 16.54 4.87 16.64
N HIS A 619 16.54 4.49 17.91
CA HIS A 619 15.28 4.27 18.65
C HIS A 619 14.74 5.59 19.21
N LEU A 620 13.61 6.04 18.68
CA LEU A 620 12.83 7.16 19.23
C LEU A 620 11.86 6.64 20.29
N ALA A 621 12.09 6.92 21.57
CA ALA A 621 11.23 6.44 22.64
C ALA A 621 10.10 7.44 22.97
N ILE A 622 8.89 6.91 23.20
CA ILE A 622 7.71 7.68 23.61
C ILE A 622 7.18 7.09 24.92
N LYS A 623 7.18 7.89 25.98
CA LYS A 623 6.56 7.57 27.26
C LYS A 623 5.27 8.36 27.41
N MET A 624 4.14 7.64 27.40
CA MET A 624 2.79 8.18 27.50
C MET A 624 1.94 7.23 28.37
N PRO A 625 1.01 7.76 29.19
CA PRO A 625 0.02 6.95 29.91
C PRO A 625 -0.81 6.06 28.98
N GLU A 626 -1.22 4.88 29.47
CA GLU A 626 -2.11 3.98 28.73
C GLU A 626 -3.55 4.50 28.69
N LYS A 627 -3.94 5.30 29.68
CA LYS A 627 -5.25 5.93 29.80
C LYS A 627 -5.11 7.42 30.02
N ALA A 628 -5.99 8.20 29.40
CA ALA A 628 -6.11 9.64 29.59
C ALA A 628 -7.59 10.03 29.67
N GLU A 629 -7.91 11.12 30.33
CA GLU A 629 -9.27 11.66 30.37
C GLU A 629 -9.48 12.68 29.25
N GLN A 630 -10.65 12.65 28.63
CA GLN A 630 -11.04 13.63 27.62
C GLN A 630 -11.06 15.03 28.22
N TYR A 631 -10.58 16.02 27.47
CA TYR A 631 -10.49 17.42 27.89
C TYR A 631 -9.53 17.74 29.03
N GLN A 632 -8.78 16.75 29.55
CA GLN A 632 -7.70 16.97 30.51
C GLN A 632 -6.33 17.05 29.81
N PRO A 633 -5.41 17.92 30.25
CA PRO A 633 -4.05 17.95 29.69
C PRO A 633 -3.28 16.64 29.93
N LEU A 634 -2.76 16.06 28.84
CA LEU A 634 -1.88 14.90 28.83
C LEU A 634 -0.44 15.36 28.56
N THR A 635 0.50 14.88 29.40
CA THR A 635 1.94 15.11 29.20
C THR A 635 2.59 13.84 28.66
N VAL A 636 3.40 13.99 27.62
CA VAL A 636 4.14 12.90 26.97
C VAL A 636 5.61 13.25 26.92
N SER A 637 6.47 12.28 27.24
CA SER A 637 7.92 12.43 27.12
C SER A 637 8.41 11.71 25.86
N VAL A 638 9.19 12.41 25.06
CA VAL A 638 9.85 11.89 23.87
C VAL A 638 11.35 11.98 24.08
N SER A 639 12.07 10.88 23.83
CA SER A 639 13.51 10.84 23.99
C SER A 639 14.21 10.04 22.91
N ILE A 640 15.41 10.48 22.53
CA ILE A 640 16.30 9.77 21.60
C ILE A 640 17.74 9.88 22.13
N GLN A 641 18.44 8.75 22.13
CA GLN A 641 19.87 8.69 22.43
C GLN A 641 20.64 8.73 21.12
N ASN A 642 21.65 9.61 21.03
CA ASN A 642 22.55 9.62 19.89
C ASN A 642 23.58 8.48 20.04
N SER A 643 23.35 7.37 19.34
CA SER A 643 24.30 6.26 19.25
C SER A 643 25.26 6.35 18.05
N LEU A 644 25.28 7.50 17.36
CA LEU A 644 26.14 7.74 16.21
C LEU A 644 27.50 8.29 16.66
N ASP A 645 28.50 8.12 15.81
CA ASP A 645 29.85 8.69 15.93
C ASP A 645 29.91 10.21 15.67
N ALA A 646 28.79 10.84 15.29
CA ALA A 646 28.69 12.24 14.91
C ALA A 646 27.48 12.94 15.56
N PRO A 647 27.50 14.28 15.74
CA PRO A 647 26.37 15.03 16.27
C PRO A 647 25.17 14.99 15.31
N MET A 648 23.96 14.81 15.88
CA MET A 648 22.70 15.04 15.15
C MET A 648 22.38 16.54 15.16
N GLU A 649 22.42 17.19 14.01
CA GLU A 649 22.16 18.63 13.82
C GLU A 649 20.79 18.85 13.17
N ASP A 650 20.29 20.09 13.20
CA ASP A 650 18.99 20.47 12.62
C ASP A 650 17.82 19.59 13.09
N CYS A 651 17.85 19.17 14.36
CA CYS A 651 16.87 18.26 14.94
C CYS A 651 15.47 18.89 14.97
N VAL A 652 14.50 18.22 14.35
CA VAL A 652 13.08 18.59 14.37
C VAL A 652 12.26 17.42 14.87
N ILE A 653 11.40 17.63 15.88
CA ILE A 653 10.36 16.66 16.26
C ILE A 653 8.99 17.19 15.83
N SER A 654 8.28 16.40 15.04
CA SER A 654 6.86 16.58 14.72
C SER A 654 6.00 15.62 15.53
N ILE A 655 4.92 16.11 16.12
CA ILE A 655 3.91 15.30 16.82
C ILE A 655 2.55 15.43 16.14
N LEU A 656 1.89 14.28 15.96
CA LEU A 656 0.58 14.18 15.30
C LEU A 656 -0.27 13.09 15.95
N GLY A 657 -1.58 13.32 16.03
CA GLY A 657 -2.52 12.33 16.57
C GLY A 657 -3.96 12.81 16.45
N ARG A 658 -4.77 12.09 15.66
CA ARG A 658 -6.21 12.37 15.54
C ARG A 658 -6.87 12.27 16.91
N GLY A 659 -7.71 13.24 17.24
CA GLY A 659 -8.37 13.29 18.55
C GLY A 659 -7.45 13.59 19.74
N LEU A 660 -6.14 13.79 19.51
CA LEU A 660 -5.14 14.13 20.53
C LEU A 660 -4.57 15.53 20.32
N ILE A 661 -4.18 15.86 19.08
CA ILE A 661 -3.49 17.10 18.74
C ILE A 661 -4.23 17.77 17.59
N HIS A 662 -4.62 19.04 17.79
CA HIS A 662 -5.16 19.86 16.71
C HIS A 662 -4.06 20.21 15.72
N ARG A 663 -4.08 19.55 14.56
CA ARG A 663 -3.04 19.61 13.52
C ARG A 663 -1.68 19.14 14.05
N GLU A 664 -0.75 18.93 13.13
CA GLU A 664 0.63 18.60 13.47
C GLU A 664 1.31 19.79 14.16
N ARG A 665 2.19 19.51 15.12
CA ARG A 665 3.05 20.50 15.76
C ARG A 665 4.51 20.08 15.59
N SER A 666 5.35 21.00 15.13
CA SER A 666 6.78 20.76 14.91
C SER A 666 7.62 21.64 15.82
N TYR A 667 8.69 21.09 16.37
CA TYR A 667 9.56 21.73 17.33
C TYR A 667 11.02 21.54 16.91
N ARG A 668 11.80 22.62 16.86
CA ARG A 668 13.23 22.60 16.56
C ARG A 668 14.04 22.49 17.85
N PHE A 669 15.08 21.68 17.82
CA PHE A 669 15.99 21.45 18.94
C PHE A 669 17.43 21.73 18.52
N GLY A 670 18.30 21.95 19.52
CA GLY A 670 19.73 22.06 19.30
C GLY A 670 20.36 20.70 18.98
N SER A 671 21.63 20.72 18.60
CA SER A 671 22.36 19.50 18.23
C SER A 671 22.46 18.52 19.39
N VAL A 672 22.32 17.23 19.10
CA VAL A 672 22.49 16.14 20.06
C VAL A 672 23.85 15.49 19.81
N TRP A 673 24.80 15.73 20.71
CA TRP A 673 26.16 15.17 20.62
C TRP A 673 26.18 13.65 20.79
N PRO A 674 27.21 12.94 20.28
CA PRO A 674 27.39 11.50 20.51
C PRO A 674 27.25 11.12 21.97
N GLU A 675 26.65 9.95 22.24
CA GLU A 675 26.33 9.41 23.57
C GLU A 675 25.32 10.22 24.41
N ASN A 676 24.98 11.45 24.02
CA ASN A 676 23.99 12.25 24.71
C ASN A 676 22.56 11.83 24.34
N THR A 677 21.64 12.08 25.27
CA THR A 677 20.21 11.84 25.07
C THR A 677 19.46 13.17 25.04
N MET A 678 18.68 13.39 23.99
CA MET A 678 17.67 14.44 23.98
C MET A 678 16.39 13.87 24.60
N CYS A 679 15.83 14.58 25.59
CA CYS A 679 14.56 14.24 26.23
C CYS A 679 13.72 15.51 26.37
N THR A 680 12.49 15.48 25.90
CA THR A 680 11.57 16.63 25.92
C THR A 680 10.16 16.18 26.28
N ASN A 681 9.38 17.09 26.87
CA ASN A 681 8.00 16.84 27.24
C ASN A 681 7.07 17.70 26.40
N PHE A 682 6.02 17.09 25.86
CA PHE A 682 4.95 17.75 25.13
C PHE A 682 3.65 17.64 25.92
N GLN A 683 2.86 18.72 25.91
CA GLN A 683 1.54 18.76 26.52
C GLN A 683 0.46 19.04 25.46
N PHE A 684 -0.60 18.26 25.48
CA PHE A 684 -1.77 18.42 24.62
C PHE A 684 -3.03 17.88 25.31
N THR A 685 -4.20 18.18 24.78
CA THR A 685 -5.49 17.85 25.40
C THR A 685 -6.29 16.93 24.48
N PRO A 686 -6.52 15.66 24.84
CA PRO A 686 -7.34 14.74 24.08
C PRO A 686 -8.78 15.25 23.94
N THR A 687 -9.33 15.19 22.73
CA THR A 687 -10.69 15.66 22.43
C THR A 687 -11.65 14.54 22.09
N HIS A 688 -11.17 13.34 21.74
CA HIS A 688 -12.00 12.21 21.34
C HIS A 688 -11.75 10.99 22.24
N VAL A 689 -12.84 10.37 22.70
CA VAL A 689 -12.82 9.12 23.47
C VAL A 689 -12.44 7.91 22.62
N GLY A 690 -12.03 6.82 23.28
CA GLY A 690 -11.60 5.57 22.67
C GLY A 690 -10.10 5.48 22.45
N LEU A 691 -9.68 4.46 21.70
CA LEU A 691 -8.26 4.22 21.39
C LEU A 691 -7.76 5.27 20.39
N GLN A 692 -6.83 6.11 20.83
CA GLN A 692 -6.16 7.11 20.01
C GLN A 692 -4.68 6.75 19.84
N ARG A 693 -4.05 7.25 18.77
CA ARG A 693 -2.63 7.05 18.48
C ARG A 693 -1.92 8.39 18.40
N LEU A 694 -0.87 8.54 19.19
CA LEU A 694 0.15 9.56 19.01
C LEU A 694 1.25 8.99 18.13
N THR A 695 1.59 9.71 17.07
CA THR A 695 2.76 9.44 16.23
C THR A 695 3.72 10.59 16.41
N VAL A 696 5.01 10.26 16.53
CA VAL A 696 6.11 11.19 16.64
C VAL A 696 7.06 10.91 15.50
N GLU A 697 7.45 11.96 14.79
CA GLU A 697 8.41 11.95 13.70
C GLU A 697 9.60 12.81 14.09
N MET A 698 10.81 12.35 13.80
CA MET A 698 12.04 13.08 14.00
C MET A 698 12.88 13.13 12.72
N ASP A 699 13.36 14.33 12.42
CA ASP A 699 14.29 14.60 11.32
C ASP A 699 15.55 15.26 11.86
N CYS A 700 16.68 14.99 11.21
CA CYS A 700 17.95 15.68 11.44
C CYS A 700 18.82 15.62 10.16
N ASN A 701 20.03 16.17 10.22
CA ASN A 701 21.01 16.06 9.13
C ASN A 701 21.44 14.62 8.81
N MET A 702 21.36 13.69 9.77
CA MET A 702 21.82 12.29 9.61
C MET A 702 20.75 11.34 9.06
N PHE A 703 19.47 11.63 9.30
CA PHE A 703 18.34 10.80 8.85
C PHE A 703 17.05 11.62 8.81
N GLN A 704 16.15 11.21 7.91
CA GLN A 704 14.79 11.77 7.82
C GLN A 704 13.71 10.70 8.05
N ASN A 705 12.54 11.16 8.49
CA ASN A 705 11.34 10.38 8.73
C ASN A 705 11.55 9.26 9.78
N LEU A 706 12.30 9.50 10.86
CA LEU A 706 12.36 8.54 11.96
C LEU A 706 11.04 8.61 12.72
N THR A 707 10.20 7.58 12.62
CA THR A 707 8.88 7.57 13.26
C THR A 707 8.79 6.56 14.39
N ASN A 708 8.02 6.91 15.43
CA ASN A 708 7.49 5.95 16.39
C ASN A 708 6.09 6.39 16.81
N TYR A 709 5.33 5.50 17.44
CA TYR A 709 3.98 5.79 17.88
C TYR A 709 3.69 5.13 19.23
N LYS A 710 2.67 5.64 19.90
CA LYS A 710 2.14 5.07 21.14
C LYS A 710 0.63 5.27 21.18
N ASN A 711 -0.09 4.23 21.58
CA ASN A 711 -1.55 4.30 21.72
C ASN A 711 -1.94 4.72 23.14
N VAL A 712 -3.05 5.44 23.28
CA VAL A 712 -3.67 5.83 24.55
C VAL A 712 -5.17 5.63 24.46
N THR A 713 -5.77 5.06 25.50
CA THR A 713 -7.23 4.95 25.62
C THR A 713 -7.76 6.19 26.32
N VAL A 714 -8.50 7.02 25.58
CA VAL A 714 -9.12 8.23 26.13
C VAL A 714 -10.51 7.89 26.67
N VAL A 715 -10.76 8.17 27.95
CA VAL A 715 -12.05 7.92 28.60
C VAL A 715 -12.83 9.23 28.74
N ALA A 716 -14.16 9.15 28.77
CA ALA A 716 -14.99 10.32 29.04
C ALA A 716 -14.74 10.82 30.48
N PRO A 717 -14.95 12.12 30.76
CA PRO A 717 -14.83 12.66 32.12
C PRO A 717 -15.85 11.97 33.01
N GLU A 718 -15.45 11.57 34.22
CA GLU A 718 -16.42 11.18 35.24
C GLU A 718 -17.18 12.43 35.66
N LEU A 719 -18.44 12.56 35.23
CA LEU A 719 -19.35 13.57 35.77
C LEU A 719 -19.62 13.18 37.23
N SER A 720 -19.04 13.92 38.18
CA SER A 720 -19.38 13.79 39.59
C SER A 720 -20.90 13.99 39.73
N ALA A 721 -21.59 12.92 40.18
CA ALA A 721 -23.04 12.85 40.34
C ALA A 721 -23.59 13.88 41.33
#